data_AF-A0A926UI09-F1
#
_entry.id   AF-A0A926UI09-F1
#
_cell.length_a   1.000
_cell.length_b   1.000
_cell.length_c   1.000
_cell.angle_alpha   90.00
_cell.angle_beta   90.00
_cell.angle_gamma   90.00
#
_symmetry.space_group_name_H-M   'P 1'
#
loop_
_entity.id
_entity.type
_entity.pdbx_description
1 polymer ?
#
loop_
_entity_poly.entity_id
_entity_poly.type
_entity_poly.pdbx_seq_one_letter_code
_entity_poly.pdbx_strand_id
1 'polypeptide(L)'
;MDTLIINEDLSNLSSISTNSIDPLTKDFDKYLDPKLTNLNSLQLSEPVSLSTPVDNAGNTLATARNIGTLSGTQSFTDWVGSVDLNDYYRFNIASQSNFSLTLNGLSADADVQLIQDFNNNGIVDSGDVLQSSTNGGTIGESITRTLNAGNYFVRVYRYKGNTNYSLSLTATAVAPVDNAGNTLDTARAVGTLSSTQTFTDWVGSSDTNDYYSFNVGTQSNFSLTLNGLSADADVQLIQDFNNNSIVDSGDVLQSSTNGGTIADSITRTLNAGNYFVLVYPYSGNTNYSLSLTATAIAPVDNAGNTLATALAVGTLSGTQTFTDWVGSSDTNDYYSFNVGTQSNFSLTLNGLSANADVQLIQDFNNNGIVDSGDVLQSSTNGGTIADSITRTLNAGNYFVQVYPYSGNTNYSLSLTATEVTPTPTPTPTPTPTPTPTPTDWYSQNLLDAQIITLTSSLAADGNLSRQDMIAIFRDAKDSGVIDANELTDLRTLVSNSTLFTMADSVKVLSNKIANGDAANTRSGFGNLYAGSSDTQMENLIGKWFLGNDRPDLTSSSYSYQYVSGSLFQNGLSADDIYQGAVGDCYYVATLASIAQEKPDYIQNMFLDNGDNTFTVRFYNNGVADYVTVDRYLPTNSSGYAVYADWGGGSSTSTSNELWVALAEKAYAQLAESGWSRTYSGTQNNSYAAIEGGWMDVVIGQVTGLSATSQSVSNMTQTQLINLVNSNQILTAGFVYGGGYGVVNGHAYTITSYNSSTGTFHLRNPWGIYHADVTWSQLLSLSAIIQWSNT
;
A
#
# COMPACT_ATOMS: atom_id res chain seq x y z
N MET A 1 24.57 10.13 37.63
CA MET A 1 24.21 8.76 37.24
C MET A 1 24.13 8.82 35.74
N ASP A 2 25.28 8.63 35.08
CA ASP A 2 25.37 8.72 33.63
C ASP A 2 25.54 7.31 33.09
N THR A 3 24.51 6.86 32.40
CA THR A 3 24.48 5.63 31.62
C THR A 3 24.39 6.08 30.18
N LEU A 4 25.41 5.78 29.38
CA LEU A 4 25.39 5.96 27.94
C LEU A 4 25.57 4.60 27.26
N ILE A 5 24.70 4.41 26.30
CA ILE A 5 24.37 3.25 25.49
C ILE A 5 25.48 3.00 24.45
N ILE A 6 25.74 1.74 24.10
CA ILE A 6 26.31 1.36 22.80
C ILE A 6 25.51 0.17 22.27
N ASN A 7 24.83 0.39 21.14
CA ASN A 7 24.47 -0.64 20.17
C ASN A 7 25.46 -0.57 18.99
N GLU A 8 25.80 -1.75 18.45
CA GLU A 8 26.00 -2.15 17.03
C GLU A 8 26.50 -1.08 16.03
N ASP A 9 27.41 -1.33 15.09
CA ASP A 9 27.54 -2.48 14.20
C ASP A 9 28.83 -2.29 13.33
N LEU A 10 29.14 -3.27 12.49
CA LEU A 10 29.84 -3.22 11.20
C LEU A 10 31.29 -3.73 11.12
N SER A 11 31.35 -4.99 10.66
CA SER A 11 31.97 -5.38 9.38
C SER A 11 33.50 -5.47 9.22
N ASN A 12 33.86 -6.45 8.38
CA ASN A 12 35.13 -6.64 7.66
C ASN A 12 36.26 -7.39 8.35
N LEU A 13 36.16 -8.71 8.24
CA LEU A 13 37.28 -9.62 8.10
C LEU A 13 38.05 -9.32 6.80
N SER A 14 39.30 -8.89 6.94
CA SER A 14 40.32 -9.03 5.91
C SER A 14 41.57 -9.67 6.51
N SER A 15 41.95 -10.81 5.91
CA SER A 15 43.31 -11.37 5.76
C SER A 15 44.25 -11.44 6.98
N ILE A 16 44.83 -12.62 7.20
CA ILE A 16 46.28 -12.86 7.13
C ILE A 16 46.58 -14.33 7.47
N SER A 17 47.33 -14.97 6.57
CA SER A 17 47.98 -16.28 6.74
C SER A 17 49.16 -16.21 7.70
N THR A 18 49.47 -17.31 8.41
CA THR A 18 50.87 -17.65 8.73
C THR A 18 51.11 -19.15 8.88
N ASN A 19 52.21 -19.57 8.24
CA ASN A 19 52.87 -20.88 8.29
C ASN A 19 53.65 -21.13 9.61
N SER A 20 53.89 -22.42 9.87
CA SER A 20 55.21 -23.03 10.17
C SER A 20 55.63 -23.43 11.61
N ILE A 21 55.59 -24.76 11.85
CA ILE A 21 56.66 -25.72 12.28
C ILE A 21 57.43 -25.52 13.63
N ASP A 22 57.05 -26.34 14.65
CA ASP A 22 57.80 -27.39 15.43
C ASP A 22 59.09 -27.07 16.26
N PRO A 23 59.65 -27.99 17.11
CA PRO A 23 59.16 -28.89 18.20
C PRO A 23 59.93 -28.70 19.55
N LEU A 24 59.52 -29.40 20.63
CA LEU A 24 60.45 -29.93 21.66
C LEU A 24 59.84 -31.13 22.44
N THR A 25 60.68 -32.12 22.74
CA THR A 25 60.38 -33.51 23.19
C THR A 25 60.85 -33.80 24.63
N LYS A 26 60.44 -34.99 25.14
CA LYS A 26 61.03 -35.84 26.23
C LYS A 26 60.67 -35.52 27.68
N ASP A 27 60.52 -36.48 28.62
CA ASP A 27 60.49 -37.96 28.72
C ASP A 27 60.13 -38.25 30.20
N PHE A 28 59.49 -39.38 30.54
CA PHE A 28 59.53 -40.13 31.82
C PHE A 28 58.34 -41.12 31.74
N ASP A 29 58.52 -42.45 31.70
CA ASP A 29 58.97 -43.20 32.86
C ASP A 29 59.51 -44.60 32.51
N LYS A 30 60.42 -45.03 33.39
CA LYS A 30 61.23 -46.25 33.38
C LYS A 30 60.79 -47.10 34.57
N TYR A 31 60.19 -48.28 34.37
CA TYR A 31 60.31 -49.43 35.28
C TYR A 31 59.84 -50.73 34.59
N LEU A 32 60.81 -51.49 34.07
CA LEU A 32 60.72 -52.94 33.90
C LEU A 32 61.56 -53.59 35.00
N ASP A 33 61.07 -54.67 35.62
CA ASP A 33 61.91 -55.69 36.25
C ASP A 33 61.48 -57.08 35.73
N PRO A 34 62.42 -57.99 35.35
CA PRO A 34 62.16 -59.17 34.55
C PRO A 34 62.31 -60.48 35.34
N LYS A 35 61.52 -61.52 35.03
CA LYS A 35 61.95 -62.90 35.27
C LYS A 35 61.49 -63.86 34.18
N LEU A 36 62.51 -64.50 33.59
CA LEU A 36 62.58 -65.87 33.06
C LEU A 36 62.15 -66.10 31.60
N THR A 37 63.13 -65.81 30.73
CA THR A 37 63.50 -66.60 29.55
C THR A 37 63.69 -68.09 29.88
N ASN A 38 63.00 -69.01 29.18
CA ASN A 38 63.62 -69.88 28.17
C ASN A 38 62.66 -70.95 27.59
N LEU A 39 62.50 -70.85 26.26
CA LEU A 39 62.61 -71.91 25.25
C LEU A 39 61.58 -73.05 25.15
N ASN A 40 60.80 -72.90 24.07
CA ASN A 40 60.50 -73.86 23.01
C ASN A 40 59.41 -74.93 23.18
N SER A 41 58.56 -74.92 22.14
CA SER A 41 57.59 -75.91 21.65
C SER A 41 56.33 -76.17 22.49
N LEU A 42 55.27 -75.42 22.17
CA LEU A 42 53.95 -76.02 21.94
C LEU A 42 53.12 -75.12 21.01
N GLN A 43 52.79 -75.74 19.89
CA GLN A 43 51.95 -75.32 18.78
C GLN A 43 50.61 -74.74 19.29
N LEU A 44 50.33 -73.47 18.98
CA LEU A 44 49.00 -72.89 19.05
C LEU A 44 48.68 -72.24 17.70
N SER A 45 47.47 -72.56 17.27
CA SER A 45 46.83 -72.39 15.97
C SER A 45 46.84 -70.96 15.41
N GLU A 46 46.74 -70.92 14.08
CA GLU A 46 46.64 -69.76 13.20
C GLU A 46 45.72 -68.63 13.72
N PRO A 47 46.03 -67.35 13.43
CA PRO A 47 45.11 -66.26 13.70
C PRO A 47 43.88 -66.39 12.81
N VAL A 48 42.71 -66.51 13.43
CA VAL A 48 41.40 -66.42 12.77
C VAL A 48 41.30 -65.04 12.12
N SER A 49 41.30 -65.02 10.79
CA SER A 49 40.86 -63.87 9.99
C SER A 49 39.37 -63.64 10.28
N LEU A 50 39.07 -62.72 11.20
CA LEU A 50 37.73 -62.16 11.37
C LEU A 50 37.48 -61.26 10.16
N SER A 51 36.85 -61.80 9.12
CA SER A 51 36.26 -60.97 8.05
C SER A 51 35.22 -60.07 8.70
N THR A 52 35.53 -58.80 8.88
CA THR A 52 34.53 -57.79 9.23
C THR A 52 33.43 -57.82 8.16
N PRO A 53 32.14 -57.79 8.54
CA PRO A 53 31.05 -57.61 7.58
C PRO A 53 31.34 -56.39 6.68
N VAL A 54 30.87 -56.45 5.42
CA VAL A 54 31.09 -55.37 4.46
C VAL A 54 30.20 -54.18 4.84
N ASP A 55 30.81 -53.15 5.42
CA ASP A 55 30.18 -51.84 5.70
C ASP A 55 30.13 -51.00 4.41
N ASN A 56 28.93 -50.58 4.01
CA ASN A 56 28.72 -49.71 2.86
C ASN A 56 28.02 -48.38 3.20
N ALA A 57 27.70 -48.13 4.47
CA ALA A 57 26.90 -46.99 4.90
C ALA A 57 27.65 -46.16 5.95
N GLY A 58 27.90 -44.88 5.66
CA GLY A 58 28.73 -44.07 6.55
C GLY A 58 28.06 -43.69 7.88
N ASN A 59 28.89 -43.41 8.88
CA ASN A 59 28.49 -43.06 10.26
C ASN A 59 28.00 -41.61 10.47
N THR A 60 27.87 -40.79 9.43
CA THR A 60 27.43 -39.39 9.51
C THR A 60 26.53 -39.02 8.33
N LEU A 61 25.78 -37.93 8.41
CA LEU A 61 24.98 -37.42 7.28
C LEU A 61 25.85 -37.13 6.04
N ALA A 62 27.07 -36.62 6.24
CA ALA A 62 28.01 -36.31 5.16
C ALA A 62 28.56 -37.55 4.45
N THR A 63 28.70 -38.66 5.17
CA THR A 63 29.20 -39.94 4.64
C THR A 63 28.08 -40.94 4.33
N ALA A 64 26.83 -40.51 4.43
CA ALA A 64 25.66 -41.35 4.19
C ALA A 64 25.68 -41.98 2.79
N ARG A 65 25.27 -43.25 2.72
CA ARG A 65 25.11 -43.95 1.45
C ARG A 65 23.98 -43.30 0.65
N ASN A 66 24.32 -42.62 -0.44
CA ASN A 66 23.33 -42.02 -1.32
C ASN A 66 22.65 -43.09 -2.19
N ILE A 67 21.35 -43.27 -2.00
CA ILE A 67 20.53 -44.25 -2.74
C ILE A 67 19.64 -43.61 -3.81
N GLY A 68 19.81 -42.30 -4.05
CA GLY A 68 19.11 -41.56 -5.09
C GLY A 68 17.63 -41.32 -4.76
N THR A 69 16.82 -41.14 -5.80
CA THR A 69 15.37 -40.96 -5.67
C THR A 69 14.69 -42.30 -5.40
N LEU A 70 13.86 -42.39 -4.34
CA LEU A 70 13.08 -43.60 -4.06
C LEU A 70 11.88 -43.69 -5.01
N SER A 71 12.04 -44.42 -6.12
CA SER A 71 10.94 -44.86 -6.98
C SER A 71 10.71 -46.36 -6.79
N GLY A 72 9.75 -46.74 -5.93
CA GLY A 72 9.48 -48.14 -5.57
C GLY A 72 10.30 -48.65 -4.38
N THR A 73 10.34 -49.98 -4.20
CA THR A 73 11.05 -50.62 -3.07
C THR A 73 12.53 -50.82 -3.39
N GLN A 74 13.41 -50.33 -2.52
CA GLN A 74 14.84 -50.62 -2.51
C GLN A 74 15.23 -51.35 -1.22
N SER A 75 16.17 -52.31 -1.31
CA SER A 75 16.61 -53.09 -0.15
C SER A 75 18.13 -53.13 -0.05
N PHE A 76 18.64 -53.06 1.18
CA PHE A 76 20.05 -53.00 1.52
C PHE A 76 20.34 -53.97 2.66
N THR A 77 21.54 -54.53 2.69
CA THR A 77 22.04 -55.32 3.82
C THR A 77 23.32 -54.68 4.32
N ASP A 78 23.43 -54.51 5.62
CA ASP A 78 24.61 -53.97 6.27
C ASP A 78 24.69 -54.46 7.73
N TRP A 79 25.57 -53.88 8.55
CA TRP A 79 25.74 -54.26 9.95
C TRP A 79 26.05 -53.06 10.84
N VAL A 80 25.49 -53.06 12.06
CA VAL A 80 25.91 -52.13 13.13
C VAL A 80 26.44 -52.90 14.33
N GLY A 81 27.41 -52.32 15.03
CA GLY A 81 28.02 -52.92 16.20
C GLY A 81 29.10 -52.07 16.86
N SER A 82 29.92 -52.68 17.72
CA SER A 82 30.83 -51.93 18.61
C SER A 82 31.89 -51.07 17.93
N VAL A 83 32.15 -51.29 16.64
CA VAL A 83 33.13 -50.54 15.83
C VAL A 83 32.47 -49.66 14.77
N ASP A 84 31.16 -49.83 14.58
CA ASP A 84 30.36 -49.16 13.56
C ASP A 84 28.98 -48.87 14.16
N LEU A 85 28.79 -47.67 14.68
CA LEU A 85 27.66 -47.38 15.56
C LEU A 85 26.42 -46.95 14.79
N ASN A 86 26.60 -46.45 13.56
CA ASN A 86 25.54 -45.84 12.78
C ASN A 86 25.75 -46.07 11.30
N ASP A 87 24.65 -46.35 10.62
CA ASP A 87 24.60 -46.42 9.17
C ASP A 87 23.58 -45.41 8.68
N TYR A 88 24.06 -44.41 7.93
CA TYR A 88 23.19 -43.41 7.32
C TYR A 88 22.96 -43.70 5.83
N TYR A 89 21.70 -43.63 5.42
CA TYR A 89 21.26 -43.71 4.03
C TYR A 89 20.60 -42.39 3.65
N ARG A 90 20.98 -41.79 2.51
CA ARG A 90 20.36 -40.55 2.00
C ARG A 90 19.55 -40.83 0.75
N PHE A 91 18.33 -40.32 0.69
CA PHE A 91 17.44 -40.46 -0.45
C PHE A 91 16.65 -39.19 -0.76
N ASN A 92 16.08 -39.14 -1.96
CA ASN A 92 15.19 -38.09 -2.41
C ASN A 92 13.76 -38.65 -2.64
N ILE A 93 12.76 -37.88 -2.24
CA ILE A 93 11.35 -38.07 -2.60
C ILE A 93 11.02 -37.02 -3.66
N ALA A 94 10.56 -37.47 -4.84
CA ALA A 94 10.32 -36.59 -5.99
C ALA A 94 8.96 -35.87 -5.91
N SER A 95 7.95 -36.53 -5.36
CA SER A 95 6.60 -36.00 -5.13
C SER A 95 6.04 -36.61 -3.84
N GLN A 96 5.03 -35.97 -3.23
CA GLN A 96 4.47 -36.45 -1.97
C GLN A 96 4.12 -37.94 -2.05
N SER A 97 4.69 -38.72 -1.13
CA SER A 97 4.67 -40.19 -1.21
C SER A 97 4.39 -40.80 0.15
N ASN A 98 3.63 -41.88 0.15
CA ASN A 98 3.53 -42.78 1.29
C ASN A 98 4.84 -43.58 1.39
N PHE A 99 5.65 -43.22 2.38
CA PHE A 99 6.92 -43.86 2.69
C PHE A 99 6.73 -44.96 3.73
N SER A 100 7.43 -46.07 3.51
CA SER A 100 7.56 -47.15 4.49
C SER A 100 9.00 -47.64 4.56
N LEU A 101 9.48 -47.84 5.78
CA LEU A 101 10.75 -48.48 6.10
C LEU A 101 10.50 -49.73 6.92
N THR A 102 11.27 -50.79 6.67
CA THR A 102 11.37 -51.94 7.57
C THR A 102 12.83 -52.36 7.76
N LEU A 103 13.24 -52.66 8.99
CA LEU A 103 14.53 -53.24 9.35
C LEU A 103 14.32 -54.66 9.88
N ASN A 104 14.92 -55.66 9.24
CA ASN A 104 14.76 -57.08 9.61
C ASN A 104 16.12 -57.78 9.68
N GLY A 105 16.13 -59.06 10.07
CA GLY A 105 17.34 -59.89 10.08
C GLY A 105 18.26 -59.67 11.28
N LEU A 106 17.74 -59.04 12.34
CA LEU A 106 18.50 -58.70 13.53
C LEU A 106 18.87 -59.93 14.38
N SER A 107 20.14 -60.05 14.75
CA SER A 107 20.67 -61.00 15.75
C SER A 107 20.97 -60.34 17.11
N ALA A 108 20.91 -59.00 17.16
CA ALA A 108 21.01 -58.19 18.37
C ALA A 108 20.23 -56.87 18.14
N ASP A 109 20.19 -56.00 19.15
CA ASP A 109 19.30 -54.86 19.21
C ASP A 109 19.82 -53.65 18.41
N ALA A 110 19.02 -53.17 17.46
CA ALA A 110 19.31 -52.01 16.62
C ALA A 110 18.01 -51.27 16.29
N ASP A 111 18.10 -49.94 16.36
CA ASP A 111 16.97 -49.03 16.21
C ASP A 111 17.08 -48.25 14.90
N VAL A 112 15.99 -47.59 14.49
CA VAL A 112 15.96 -46.74 13.29
C VAL A 112 15.38 -45.36 13.53
N GLN A 113 15.89 -44.37 12.81
CA GLN A 113 15.33 -43.02 12.73
C GLN A 113 15.14 -42.60 11.27
N LEU A 114 14.04 -41.91 10.99
CA LEU A 114 13.81 -41.15 9.77
C LEU A 114 14.08 -39.67 10.07
N ILE A 115 14.90 -39.03 9.25
CA ILE A 115 15.50 -37.72 9.51
C ILE A 115 15.37 -36.82 8.29
N GLN A 116 15.15 -35.52 8.51
CA GLN A 116 15.31 -34.46 7.51
C GLN A 116 16.14 -33.34 8.14
N ASP A 117 17.31 -33.05 7.57
CA ASP A 117 18.19 -31.97 8.02
C ASP A 117 17.62 -30.62 7.54
N PHE A 118 16.80 -29.98 8.37
CA PHE A 118 16.06 -28.78 7.97
C PHE A 118 16.95 -27.55 7.80
N ASN A 119 18.02 -27.46 8.58
CA ASN A 119 18.93 -26.32 8.56
C ASN A 119 20.15 -26.54 7.65
N ASN A 120 20.27 -27.73 7.04
CA ASN A 120 21.35 -28.16 6.15
C ASN A 120 22.75 -28.03 6.78
N ASN A 121 22.87 -28.18 8.09
CA ASN A 121 24.15 -28.06 8.79
C ASN A 121 24.96 -29.36 8.80
N GLY A 122 24.39 -30.48 8.32
CA GLY A 122 25.04 -31.79 8.24
C GLY A 122 25.16 -32.51 9.59
N ILE A 123 24.45 -32.05 10.63
CA ILE A 123 24.38 -32.62 11.98
C ILE A 123 22.92 -33.04 12.24
N VAL A 124 22.71 -34.07 13.06
CA VAL A 124 21.35 -34.47 13.47
C VAL A 124 20.99 -33.73 14.76
N ASP A 125 20.14 -32.71 14.65
CA ASP A 125 19.59 -31.93 15.76
C ASP A 125 18.27 -32.53 16.28
N SER A 126 17.81 -32.09 17.46
CA SER A 126 16.56 -32.59 18.06
C SER A 126 15.29 -32.31 17.23
N GLY A 127 15.36 -31.39 16.26
CA GLY A 127 14.26 -31.07 15.35
C GLY A 127 14.29 -31.84 14.02
N ASP A 128 15.39 -32.52 13.70
CA ASP A 128 15.56 -33.17 12.39
C ASP A 128 14.96 -34.58 12.36
N VAL A 129 14.77 -35.22 13.52
CA VAL A 129 14.22 -36.57 13.61
C VAL A 129 12.69 -36.51 13.43
N LEU A 130 12.23 -36.98 12.27
CA LEU A 130 10.81 -37.03 11.93
C LEU A 130 10.08 -38.16 12.66
N GLN A 131 10.71 -39.32 12.78
CA GLN A 131 10.15 -40.50 13.44
C GLN A 131 11.25 -41.49 13.85
N SER A 132 11.03 -42.26 14.90
CA SER A 132 11.92 -43.36 15.32
C SER A 132 11.13 -44.63 15.59
N SER A 133 11.77 -45.79 15.46
CA SER A 133 11.27 -47.10 15.90
C SER A 133 12.39 -47.76 16.71
N THR A 134 12.04 -48.23 17.91
CA THR A 134 13.00 -48.73 18.92
C THR A 134 12.52 -50.02 19.59
N ASN A 135 12.11 -51.01 18.79
CA ASN A 135 11.61 -52.29 19.28
C ASN A 135 12.77 -53.15 19.81
N GLY A 136 12.86 -53.30 21.13
CA GLY A 136 13.99 -54.00 21.73
C GLY A 136 14.19 -55.46 21.31
N GLY A 137 15.43 -55.92 21.41
CA GLY A 137 15.85 -57.31 21.19
C GLY A 137 16.18 -57.63 19.73
N THR A 138 15.47 -58.57 19.13
CA THR A 138 15.67 -58.97 17.71
C THR A 138 14.39 -58.77 16.89
N ILE A 139 13.47 -57.95 17.41
CA ILE A 139 12.23 -57.61 16.72
C ILE A 139 12.58 -56.57 15.65
N GLY A 140 12.03 -56.72 14.45
CA GLY A 140 12.28 -55.77 13.38
C GLY A 140 11.72 -54.38 13.68
N GLU A 141 12.30 -53.37 13.04
CA GLU A 141 11.83 -51.98 13.11
C GLU A 141 10.95 -51.63 11.91
N SER A 142 10.01 -50.72 12.09
CA SER A 142 9.21 -50.21 10.98
C SER A 142 8.76 -48.76 11.18
N ILE A 143 8.80 -47.99 10.11
CA ILE A 143 8.28 -46.62 10.06
C ILE A 143 7.37 -46.50 8.84
N THR A 144 6.16 -45.95 9.00
CA THR A 144 5.29 -45.55 7.90
C THR A 144 4.91 -44.08 8.08
N ARG A 145 5.05 -43.29 7.01
CA ARG A 145 4.79 -41.85 7.04
C ARG A 145 4.54 -41.30 5.64
N THR A 146 3.69 -40.29 5.50
CA THR A 146 3.62 -39.50 4.25
C THR A 146 4.74 -38.46 4.26
N LEU A 147 5.57 -38.46 3.22
CA LEU A 147 6.68 -37.53 3.05
C LEU A 147 6.44 -36.62 1.86
N ASN A 148 6.68 -35.33 2.02
CA ASN A 148 6.66 -34.36 0.93
C ASN A 148 7.91 -34.53 0.06
N ALA A 149 7.92 -33.90 -1.12
CA ALA A 149 9.12 -33.85 -1.95
C ALA A 149 10.30 -33.25 -1.16
N GLY A 150 11.48 -33.86 -1.24
CA GLY A 150 12.61 -33.44 -0.43
C GLY A 150 13.71 -34.49 -0.26
N ASN A 151 14.76 -34.10 0.46
CA ASN A 151 15.89 -34.97 0.79
C ASN A 151 15.75 -35.46 2.24
N TYR A 152 15.95 -36.75 2.43
CA TYR A 152 15.75 -37.42 3.71
C TYR A 152 16.89 -38.38 3.99
N PHE A 153 17.01 -38.73 5.27
CA PHE A 153 17.97 -39.71 5.75
C PHE A 153 17.29 -40.79 6.59
N VAL A 154 17.82 -42.00 6.52
CA VAL A 154 17.53 -43.07 7.48
C VAL A 154 18.82 -43.36 8.23
N ARG A 155 18.73 -43.40 9.55
CA ARG A 155 19.79 -43.84 10.44
C ARG A 155 19.41 -45.19 11.02
N VAL A 156 20.22 -46.22 10.77
CA VAL A 156 20.21 -47.46 11.56
C VAL A 156 21.31 -47.33 12.61
N TYR A 157 21.01 -47.57 13.88
CA TYR A 157 22.02 -47.41 14.93
C TYR A 157 21.94 -48.51 15.96
N ARG A 158 23.11 -48.88 16.46
CA ARG A 158 23.25 -49.96 17.43
C ARG A 158 22.66 -49.55 18.78
N TYR A 159 21.68 -50.31 19.26
CA TYR A 159 21.23 -50.21 20.65
C TYR A 159 22.04 -51.14 21.56
N LYS A 160 22.11 -52.44 21.23
CA LYS A 160 22.83 -53.43 22.05
C LYS A 160 23.27 -54.66 21.26
N GLY A 161 24.58 -54.95 21.34
CA GLY A 161 25.17 -56.11 20.66
C GLY A 161 25.50 -55.79 19.20
N ASN A 162 26.01 -56.77 18.48
CA ASN A 162 26.45 -56.61 17.10
C ASN A 162 25.45 -57.33 16.20
N THR A 163 24.91 -56.67 15.18
CA THR A 163 23.85 -57.26 14.36
C THR A 163 23.97 -56.88 12.90
N ASN A 164 23.81 -57.89 12.03
CA ASN A 164 23.52 -57.63 10.63
C ASN A 164 22.06 -57.19 10.52
N TYR A 165 21.71 -56.53 9.43
CA TYR A 165 20.33 -56.20 9.14
C TYR A 165 20.04 -56.22 7.63
N SER A 166 18.75 -56.24 7.31
CA SER A 166 18.19 -56.00 6.00
C SER A 166 17.22 -54.83 6.11
N LEU A 167 17.58 -53.71 5.47
CA LEU A 167 16.78 -52.49 5.42
C LEU A 167 16.01 -52.47 4.10
N SER A 168 14.70 -52.28 4.16
CA SER A 168 13.87 -52.06 2.98
C SER A 168 13.16 -50.71 3.07
N LEU A 169 13.25 -49.92 2.02
CA LEU A 169 12.65 -48.59 1.90
C LEU A 169 11.72 -48.58 0.68
N THR A 170 10.50 -48.08 0.84
CA THR A 170 9.53 -47.95 -0.24
C THR A 170 8.90 -46.58 -0.18
N ALA A 171 8.73 -45.94 -1.32
CA ALA A 171 7.92 -44.73 -1.46
C ALA A 171 6.93 -44.94 -2.62
N THR A 172 5.64 -44.74 -2.34
CA THR A 172 4.58 -44.78 -3.35
C THR A 172 3.96 -43.39 -3.45
N ALA A 173 4.06 -42.75 -4.62
CA ALA A 173 3.47 -41.43 -4.85
C ALA A 173 1.97 -41.45 -4.55
N VAL A 174 1.49 -40.41 -3.87
CA VAL A 174 0.06 -40.15 -3.71
C VAL A 174 -0.47 -39.64 -5.05
N ALA A 175 -1.65 -40.12 -5.46
CA ALA A 175 -2.31 -39.71 -6.70
C ALA A 175 -3.67 -39.04 -6.37
N PRO A 176 -4.02 -37.92 -7.03
CA PRO A 176 -3.27 -37.26 -8.09
C PRO A 176 -2.00 -36.58 -7.55
N VAL A 177 -1.03 -36.39 -8.45
CA VAL A 177 0.23 -35.72 -8.11
C VAL A 177 -0.09 -34.25 -7.86
N ASP A 178 0.15 -33.77 -6.65
CA ASP A 178 0.14 -32.35 -6.33
C ASP A 178 1.19 -31.63 -7.19
N ASN A 179 0.72 -30.79 -8.12
CA ASN A 179 1.57 -29.96 -8.97
C ASN A 179 1.38 -28.46 -8.72
N ALA A 180 0.46 -28.07 -7.84
CA ALA A 180 0.10 -26.68 -7.59
C ALA A 180 0.61 -26.27 -6.21
N GLY A 181 1.47 -25.25 -6.16
CA GLY A 181 2.05 -24.83 -4.89
C GLY A 181 1.02 -24.19 -3.95
N ASN A 182 1.31 -24.26 -2.65
CA ASN A 182 0.49 -23.71 -1.57
C ASN A 182 0.71 -22.20 -1.31
N THR A 183 1.52 -21.53 -2.11
CA THR A 183 1.79 -20.09 -2.04
C THR A 183 1.84 -19.46 -3.43
N LEU A 184 1.73 -18.12 -3.52
CA LEU A 184 1.88 -17.40 -4.79
C LEU A 184 3.25 -17.67 -5.45
N ASP A 185 4.33 -17.74 -4.67
CA ASP A 185 5.70 -18.01 -5.16
C ASP A 185 5.88 -19.42 -5.74
N THR A 186 5.09 -20.38 -5.25
CA THR A 186 5.15 -21.79 -5.67
C THR A 186 4.03 -22.16 -6.64
N ALA A 187 3.22 -21.18 -7.05
CA ALA A 187 2.07 -21.38 -7.91
C ALA A 187 2.45 -22.08 -9.22
N ARG A 188 1.58 -22.98 -9.69
CA ARG A 188 1.75 -23.65 -10.96
C ARG A 188 1.62 -22.65 -12.11
N ALA A 189 2.71 -22.46 -12.85
CA ALA A 189 2.72 -21.56 -14.00
C ALA A 189 1.91 -22.13 -15.18
N VAL A 190 0.77 -21.49 -15.45
CA VAL A 190 -0.11 -21.75 -16.62
C VAL A 190 0.37 -20.97 -17.85
N GLY A 191 1.00 -19.80 -17.63
CA GLY A 191 1.43 -18.90 -18.69
C GLY A 191 0.28 -18.10 -19.32
N THR A 192 0.43 -17.69 -20.58
CA THR A 192 -0.54 -16.83 -21.25
C THR A 192 -1.77 -17.62 -21.71
N LEU A 193 -2.96 -17.24 -21.26
CA LEU A 193 -4.21 -17.85 -21.70
C LEU A 193 -4.56 -17.40 -23.12
N SER A 194 -4.21 -18.23 -24.11
CA SER A 194 -4.54 -18.03 -25.54
C SER A 194 -5.63 -18.99 -26.04
N SER A 195 -5.95 -20.01 -25.26
CA SER A 195 -7.05 -20.96 -25.46
C SER A 195 -7.42 -21.59 -24.11
N THR A 196 -8.51 -22.36 -24.06
CA THR A 196 -8.91 -23.08 -22.84
C THR A 196 -7.83 -24.08 -22.42
N GLN A 197 -7.35 -23.96 -21.19
CA GLN A 197 -6.43 -24.92 -20.57
C GLN A 197 -7.13 -25.64 -19.41
N THR A 198 -6.81 -26.92 -19.20
CA THR A 198 -7.42 -27.74 -18.15
C THR A 198 -6.34 -28.46 -17.34
N PHE A 199 -6.49 -28.41 -16.02
CA PHE A 199 -5.59 -28.99 -15.03
C PHE A 199 -6.36 -29.92 -14.10
N THR A 200 -5.73 -30.99 -13.64
CA THR A 200 -6.27 -31.87 -12.60
C THR A 200 -5.33 -31.87 -11.42
N ASP A 201 -5.88 -31.72 -10.22
CA ASP A 201 -5.14 -31.74 -8.95
C ASP A 201 -6.05 -32.15 -7.79
N TRP A 202 -5.63 -31.96 -6.54
CA TRP A 202 -6.46 -32.19 -5.36
C TRP A 202 -6.17 -31.21 -4.22
N VAL A 203 -7.17 -30.94 -3.39
CA VAL A 203 -7.02 -30.20 -2.13
C VAL A 203 -7.63 -30.96 -0.96
N GLY A 204 -7.13 -30.71 0.25
CA GLY A 204 -7.63 -31.32 1.48
C GLY A 204 -6.80 -30.98 2.72
N SER A 205 -6.95 -31.79 3.77
CA SER A 205 -6.37 -31.48 5.10
C SER A 205 -4.84 -31.43 5.16
N SER A 206 -4.14 -32.04 4.19
CA SER A 206 -2.67 -32.02 4.11
C SER A 206 -2.14 -31.16 2.97
N ASP A 207 -3.04 -30.61 2.15
CA ASP A 207 -2.74 -29.83 0.96
C ASP A 207 -3.85 -28.79 0.78
N THR A 208 -3.67 -27.65 1.43
CA THR A 208 -4.79 -26.74 1.73
C THR A 208 -5.04 -25.72 0.64
N ASN A 209 -4.07 -25.48 -0.24
CA ASN A 209 -4.17 -24.43 -1.23
C ASN A 209 -3.42 -24.85 -2.50
N ASP A 210 -4.08 -24.68 -3.63
CA ASP A 210 -3.47 -24.87 -4.93
C ASP A 210 -3.52 -23.55 -5.70
N TYR A 211 -2.36 -22.92 -5.85
CA TYR A 211 -2.23 -21.70 -6.63
C TYR A 211 -1.81 -21.99 -8.06
N TYR A 212 -2.48 -21.32 -9.01
CA TYR A 212 -2.16 -21.32 -10.44
C TYR A 212 -1.87 -19.89 -10.87
N SER A 213 -0.75 -19.64 -11.54
CA SER A 213 -0.41 -18.31 -12.07
C SER A 213 -0.57 -18.26 -13.58
N PHE A 214 -1.26 -17.23 -14.08
CA PHE A 214 -1.50 -17.03 -15.50
C PHE A 214 -1.42 -15.56 -15.87
N ASN A 215 -1.28 -15.26 -17.15
CA ASN A 215 -1.36 -13.89 -17.65
C ASN A 215 -2.34 -13.76 -18.81
N VAL A 216 -2.95 -12.59 -18.91
CA VAL A 216 -3.73 -12.16 -20.08
C VAL A 216 -2.99 -11.00 -20.73
N GLY A 217 -2.78 -11.08 -22.04
CA GLY A 217 -1.97 -10.08 -22.76
C GLY A 217 -2.72 -8.79 -23.09
N THR A 218 -4.05 -8.87 -23.17
CA THR A 218 -4.96 -7.78 -23.54
C THR A 218 -6.24 -7.93 -22.73
N GLN A 219 -7.07 -6.88 -22.65
CA GLN A 219 -8.34 -6.98 -21.93
C GLN A 219 -9.19 -8.13 -22.49
N SER A 220 -9.59 -9.05 -21.62
CA SER A 220 -10.16 -10.33 -22.01
C SER A 220 -11.36 -10.70 -21.12
N ASN A 221 -12.37 -11.33 -21.72
CA ASN A 221 -13.41 -12.02 -20.97
C ASN A 221 -12.84 -13.35 -20.46
N PHE A 222 -12.56 -13.40 -19.17
CA PHE A 222 -12.04 -14.56 -18.46
C PHE A 222 -13.18 -15.41 -17.90
N SER A 223 -12.99 -16.73 -17.94
CA SER A 223 -13.84 -17.70 -17.27
C SER A 223 -12.99 -18.82 -16.68
N LEU A 224 -13.32 -19.23 -15.44
CA LEU A 224 -12.86 -20.49 -14.86
C LEU A 224 -14.03 -21.37 -14.47
N THR A 225 -13.80 -22.69 -14.46
CA THR A 225 -14.70 -23.68 -13.88
C THR A 225 -13.93 -24.75 -13.13
N LEU A 226 -14.33 -25.05 -11.90
CA LEU A 226 -13.82 -26.14 -11.07
C LEU A 226 -14.83 -27.29 -11.07
N ASN A 227 -14.44 -28.45 -11.62
CA ASN A 227 -15.29 -29.63 -11.74
C ASN A 227 -14.65 -30.85 -11.09
N GLY A 228 -15.37 -31.99 -11.09
CA GLY A 228 -14.81 -33.28 -10.68
C GLY A 228 -14.70 -33.49 -9.17
N LEU A 229 -15.39 -32.65 -8.40
CA LEU A 229 -15.36 -32.65 -6.94
C LEU A 229 -16.04 -33.89 -6.33
N SER A 230 -15.37 -34.53 -5.37
CA SER A 230 -15.91 -35.58 -4.49
C SER A 230 -16.20 -35.09 -3.06
N ALA A 231 -15.70 -33.91 -2.72
CA ALA A 231 -15.98 -33.15 -1.50
C ALA A 231 -15.89 -31.65 -1.82
N ASP A 232 -16.19 -30.79 -0.85
CA ASP A 232 -16.40 -29.36 -1.09
C ASP A 232 -15.08 -28.60 -1.20
N ALA A 233 -14.91 -27.83 -2.27
CA ALA A 233 -13.76 -26.98 -2.51
C ALA A 233 -14.18 -25.71 -3.26
N ASP A 234 -13.61 -24.59 -2.84
CA ASP A 234 -13.95 -23.27 -3.31
C ASP A 234 -12.81 -22.71 -4.19
N VAL A 235 -13.11 -21.64 -4.93
CA VAL A 235 -12.12 -20.94 -5.77
C VAL A 235 -12.10 -19.44 -5.55
N GLN A 236 -10.91 -18.85 -5.69
CA GLN A 236 -10.71 -17.41 -5.76
C GLN A 236 -9.90 -17.04 -7.00
N LEU A 237 -10.28 -15.94 -7.63
CA LEU A 237 -9.49 -15.23 -8.64
C LEU A 237 -8.80 -14.06 -7.97
N ILE A 238 -7.47 -13.97 -8.11
CA ILE A 238 -6.60 -13.09 -7.34
C ILE A 238 -5.70 -12.30 -8.30
N GLN A 239 -5.37 -11.06 -7.93
CA GLN A 239 -4.30 -10.27 -8.52
C GLN A 239 -3.48 -9.66 -7.38
N ASP A 240 -2.21 -10.03 -7.26
CA ASP A 240 -1.28 -9.47 -6.27
C ASP A 240 -0.88 -8.05 -6.72
N PHE A 241 -1.57 -7.04 -6.18
CA PHE A 241 -1.39 -5.65 -6.64
C PHE A 241 -0.08 -5.03 -6.15
N ASN A 242 0.41 -5.46 -4.99
CA ASN A 242 1.60 -4.90 -4.35
C ASN A 242 2.86 -5.75 -4.63
N ASN A 243 2.73 -6.89 -5.31
CA ASN A 243 3.77 -7.85 -5.67
C ASN A 243 4.57 -8.35 -4.46
N ASN A 244 3.90 -8.55 -3.32
CA ASN A 244 4.54 -9.03 -2.09
C ASN A 244 4.48 -10.57 -1.94
N SER A 245 3.88 -11.28 -2.91
CA SER A 245 3.67 -12.74 -2.89
C SER A 245 2.80 -13.25 -1.73
N ILE A 246 1.98 -12.38 -1.14
CA ILE A 246 1.00 -12.68 -0.08
C ILE A 246 -0.39 -12.29 -0.60
N VAL A 247 -1.41 -13.09 -0.26
CA VAL A 247 -2.80 -12.75 -0.61
C VAL A 247 -3.38 -11.84 0.47
N ASP A 248 -3.51 -10.55 0.17
CA ASP A 248 -4.14 -9.54 1.03
C ASP A 248 -5.64 -9.40 0.72
N SER A 249 -6.40 -8.73 1.61
CA SER A 249 -7.85 -8.55 1.44
C SER A 249 -8.26 -7.73 0.20
N GLY A 250 -7.30 -7.05 -0.44
CA GLY A 250 -7.50 -6.30 -1.70
C GLY A 250 -7.14 -7.08 -2.97
N ASP A 251 -6.46 -8.22 -2.85
CA ASP A 251 -5.98 -8.97 -4.01
C ASP A 251 -7.02 -9.93 -4.57
N VAL A 252 -7.97 -10.36 -3.74
CA VAL A 252 -9.06 -11.25 -4.17
C VAL A 252 -10.06 -10.46 -5.01
N LEU A 253 -10.04 -10.72 -6.31
CA LEU A 253 -10.95 -10.08 -7.27
C LEU A 253 -12.35 -10.65 -7.18
N GLN A 254 -12.47 -11.98 -7.08
CA GLN A 254 -13.76 -12.68 -7.05
C GLN A 254 -13.60 -14.08 -6.45
N SER A 255 -14.66 -14.58 -5.81
CA SER A 255 -14.72 -15.95 -5.29
C SER A 255 -15.97 -16.66 -5.77
N SER A 256 -15.92 -17.99 -5.83
CA SER A 256 -17.08 -18.87 -5.96
C SER A 256 -16.98 -19.92 -4.87
N THR A 257 -18.07 -20.10 -4.12
CA THR A 257 -18.14 -20.94 -2.91
C THR A 257 -19.39 -21.85 -2.94
N ASN A 258 -19.63 -22.50 -4.07
CA ASN A 258 -20.81 -23.34 -4.27
C ASN A 258 -20.67 -24.65 -3.49
N GLY A 259 -21.37 -24.76 -2.36
CA GLY A 259 -21.19 -25.90 -1.48
C GLY A 259 -21.48 -27.30 -2.08
N GLY A 260 -20.84 -28.30 -1.48
CA GLY A 260 -20.99 -29.72 -1.79
C GLY A 260 -20.09 -30.20 -2.93
N THR A 261 -20.68 -30.76 -3.99
CA THR A 261 -19.94 -31.20 -5.20
C THR A 261 -20.43 -30.45 -6.44
N ILE A 262 -21.04 -29.29 -6.23
CA ILE A 262 -21.49 -28.41 -7.31
C ILE A 262 -20.25 -27.72 -7.88
N ALA A 263 -20.19 -27.55 -9.19
CA ALA A 263 -19.05 -26.89 -9.81
C ALA A 263 -18.99 -25.41 -9.43
N ASP A 264 -17.80 -24.93 -9.11
CA ASP A 264 -17.52 -23.51 -8.97
C ASP A 264 -17.17 -22.87 -10.30
N SER A 265 -17.58 -21.62 -10.49
CA SER A 265 -17.27 -20.89 -11.71
C SER A 265 -17.17 -19.40 -11.45
N ILE A 266 -16.20 -18.77 -12.11
CA ILE A 266 -16.04 -17.32 -12.12
C ILE A 266 -16.03 -16.87 -13.58
N THR A 267 -16.74 -15.80 -13.88
CA THR A 267 -16.63 -15.06 -15.15
C THR A 267 -16.40 -13.60 -14.84
N ARG A 268 -15.39 -12.99 -15.50
CA ARG A 268 -14.98 -11.61 -15.26
C ARG A 268 -14.24 -11.04 -16.46
N THR A 269 -14.38 -9.74 -16.71
CA THR A 269 -13.47 -9.03 -17.61
C THR A 269 -12.17 -8.69 -16.88
N LEU A 270 -11.04 -9.15 -17.41
CA LEU A 270 -9.71 -8.90 -16.86
C LEU A 270 -8.94 -7.97 -17.79
N ASN A 271 -8.26 -6.97 -17.22
CA ASN A 271 -7.29 -6.15 -17.96
C ASN A 271 -6.01 -6.96 -18.22
N ALA A 272 -5.16 -6.49 -19.13
CA ALA A 272 -3.84 -7.09 -19.32
C ALA A 272 -3.07 -7.16 -17.99
N GLY A 273 -2.47 -8.30 -17.68
CA GLY A 273 -1.79 -8.48 -16.40
C GLY A 273 -1.58 -9.94 -15.99
N ASN A 274 -0.95 -10.11 -14.84
CA ASN A 274 -0.73 -11.40 -14.18
C ASN A 274 -1.78 -11.62 -13.10
N TYR A 275 -2.28 -12.83 -13.01
CA TYR A 275 -3.37 -13.23 -12.13
C TYR A 275 -3.10 -14.60 -11.56
N PHE A 276 -3.77 -14.91 -10.46
CA PHE A 276 -3.73 -16.19 -9.81
C PHE A 276 -5.13 -16.77 -9.64
N VAL A 277 -5.23 -18.10 -9.68
CA VAL A 277 -6.40 -18.83 -9.17
C VAL A 277 -5.95 -19.61 -7.95
N LEU A 278 -6.69 -19.46 -6.85
CA LEU A 278 -6.56 -20.31 -5.67
C LEU A 278 -7.72 -21.31 -5.67
N VAL A 279 -7.41 -22.59 -5.54
CA VAL A 279 -8.37 -23.65 -5.17
C VAL A 279 -8.07 -24.06 -3.73
N TYR A 280 -9.08 -24.15 -2.86
CA TYR A 280 -8.89 -24.50 -1.45
C TYR A 280 -10.06 -25.34 -0.93
N PRO A 281 -9.83 -26.29 0.01
CA PRO A 281 -10.88 -27.19 0.47
C PRO A 281 -11.80 -26.46 1.45
N TYR A 282 -13.10 -26.54 1.21
CA TYR A 282 -14.10 -26.10 2.19
C TYR A 282 -14.45 -27.24 3.15
N SER A 283 -14.65 -28.46 2.63
CA SER A 283 -14.88 -29.63 3.46
C SER A 283 -14.43 -30.94 2.81
N GLY A 284 -13.67 -31.73 3.57
CA GLY A 284 -13.13 -33.01 3.11
C GLY A 284 -11.97 -32.86 2.13
N ASN A 285 -11.49 -33.99 1.64
CA ASN A 285 -10.44 -34.03 0.61
C ASN A 285 -11.12 -34.28 -0.73
N THR A 286 -10.73 -33.54 -1.76
CA THR A 286 -11.31 -33.69 -3.08
C THR A 286 -10.29 -33.53 -4.18
N ASN A 287 -10.41 -34.37 -5.20
CA ASN A 287 -9.77 -34.12 -6.48
C ASN A 287 -10.61 -33.10 -7.27
N TYR A 288 -9.99 -32.43 -8.23
CA TYR A 288 -10.69 -31.51 -9.12
C TYR A 288 -10.10 -31.46 -10.52
N SER A 289 -10.86 -30.84 -11.42
CA SER A 289 -10.50 -30.48 -12.79
C SER A 289 -10.78 -28.99 -12.98
N LEU A 290 -9.74 -28.17 -13.01
CA LEU A 290 -9.80 -26.72 -13.20
C LEU A 290 -9.62 -26.38 -14.68
N SER A 291 -10.61 -25.73 -15.28
CA SER A 291 -10.50 -25.20 -16.65
C SER A 291 -10.45 -23.68 -16.62
N LEU A 292 -9.49 -23.09 -17.32
CA LEU A 292 -9.26 -21.65 -17.43
C LEU A 292 -9.32 -21.21 -18.89
N THR A 293 -10.05 -20.13 -19.18
CA THR A 293 -10.16 -19.55 -20.52
C THR A 293 -10.15 -18.03 -20.43
N ALA A 294 -9.48 -17.36 -21.37
CA ALA A 294 -9.58 -15.93 -21.59
C ALA A 294 -9.80 -15.66 -23.08
N THR A 295 -10.81 -14.87 -23.42
CA THR A 295 -11.09 -14.45 -24.80
C THR A 295 -10.90 -12.95 -24.91
N ALA A 296 -9.93 -12.50 -25.71
CA ALA A 296 -9.67 -11.08 -25.93
C ALA A 296 -10.91 -10.35 -26.43
N ILE A 297 -11.15 -9.15 -25.90
CA ILE A 297 -12.18 -8.23 -26.38
C ILE A 297 -11.61 -7.52 -27.63
N ALA A 298 -12.43 -7.34 -28.66
CA ALA A 298 -12.04 -6.70 -29.92
C ALA A 298 -12.78 -5.35 -30.11
N PRO A 299 -12.12 -4.28 -30.62
CA PRO A 299 -10.72 -4.24 -31.06
C PRO A 299 -9.73 -4.41 -29.89
N VAL A 300 -8.56 -4.95 -30.20
CA VAL A 300 -7.51 -5.16 -29.22
C VAL A 300 -6.94 -3.79 -28.84
N ASP A 301 -7.01 -3.43 -27.57
CA ASP A 301 -6.29 -2.27 -27.00
C ASP A 301 -4.78 -2.46 -27.21
N ASN A 302 -4.17 -1.63 -28.05
CA ASN A 302 -2.73 -1.63 -28.29
C ASN A 302 -2.04 -0.35 -27.80
N ALA A 303 -2.79 0.72 -27.54
CA ALA A 303 -2.28 2.03 -27.19
C ALA A 303 -2.35 2.23 -25.67
N GLY A 304 -1.18 2.33 -25.02
CA GLY A 304 -1.18 2.44 -23.56
C GLY A 304 -1.80 3.72 -23.02
N ASN A 305 -2.31 3.65 -21.79
CA ASN A 305 -2.98 4.73 -21.05
C ASN A 305 -2.05 5.80 -20.44
N THR A 306 -0.75 5.75 -20.70
CA THR A 306 0.22 6.74 -20.20
C THR A 306 1.27 7.05 -21.28
N LEU A 307 1.99 8.16 -21.14
CA LEU A 307 3.11 8.47 -22.05
C LEU A 307 4.19 7.37 -22.04
N ALA A 308 4.43 6.74 -20.89
CA ALA A 308 5.41 5.66 -20.75
C ALA A 308 5.01 4.37 -21.46
N THR A 309 3.71 4.11 -21.58
CA THR A 309 3.15 2.91 -22.23
C THR A 309 2.61 3.18 -23.64
N ALA A 310 2.83 4.39 -24.16
CA ALA A 310 2.34 4.81 -25.47
C ALA A 310 2.81 3.88 -26.60
N LEU A 311 1.92 3.58 -27.55
CA LEU A 311 2.26 2.80 -28.73
C LEU A 311 3.31 3.53 -29.56
N ALA A 312 4.49 2.91 -29.72
CA ALA A 312 5.60 3.50 -30.45
C ALA A 312 5.39 3.44 -31.97
N VAL A 313 4.98 4.56 -32.56
CA VAL A 313 4.80 4.76 -34.01
C VAL A 313 6.13 4.97 -34.73
N GLY A 314 7.13 5.52 -34.02
CA GLY A 314 8.44 5.85 -34.57
C GLY A 314 8.44 7.11 -35.45
N THR A 315 9.37 7.18 -36.41
CA THR A 315 9.51 8.38 -37.26
C THR A 315 8.43 8.44 -38.33
N LEU A 316 7.65 9.53 -38.36
CA LEU A 316 6.64 9.75 -39.40
C LEU A 316 7.32 10.13 -40.73
N SER A 317 7.37 9.18 -41.67
CA SER A 317 7.91 9.36 -43.03
C SER A 317 6.82 9.25 -44.12
N GLY A 318 5.55 9.20 -43.71
CA GLY A 318 4.35 9.08 -44.54
C GLY A 318 3.10 8.96 -43.67
N THR A 319 1.93 8.71 -44.28
CA THR A 319 0.69 8.46 -43.53
C THR A 319 0.71 7.06 -42.90
N GLN A 320 0.48 6.99 -41.59
CA GLN A 320 0.28 5.75 -40.84
C GLN A 320 -1.13 5.73 -40.24
N THR A 321 -1.75 4.55 -40.15
CA THR A 321 -3.12 4.41 -39.65
C THR A 321 -3.22 3.29 -38.61
N PHE A 322 -3.93 3.59 -37.53
CA PHE A 322 -4.17 2.71 -36.38
C PHE A 322 -5.67 2.56 -36.16
N THR A 323 -6.07 1.46 -35.52
CA THR A 323 -7.45 1.22 -35.08
C THR A 323 -7.41 0.78 -33.65
N ASP A 324 -8.18 1.43 -32.79
CA ASP A 324 -8.26 1.11 -31.37
C ASP A 324 -9.63 1.54 -30.80
N TRP A 325 -9.78 1.58 -29.48
CA TRP A 325 -10.99 2.05 -28.81
C TRP A 325 -10.71 2.75 -27.49
N VAL A 326 -11.55 3.72 -27.14
CA VAL A 326 -11.55 4.37 -25.83
C VAL A 326 -12.93 4.29 -25.18
N GLY A 327 -12.97 4.31 -23.85
CA GLY A 327 -14.20 4.22 -23.08
C GLY A 327 -13.98 4.26 -21.56
N SER A 328 -15.03 3.93 -20.80
CA SER A 328 -15.01 4.02 -19.33
C SER A 328 -13.96 3.14 -18.65
N SER A 329 -13.53 2.07 -19.30
CA SER A 329 -12.49 1.14 -18.81
C SER A 329 -11.12 1.34 -19.44
N ASP A 330 -11.06 2.16 -20.50
CA ASP A 330 -9.86 2.43 -21.27
C ASP A 330 -9.88 3.92 -21.67
N THR A 331 -9.40 4.75 -20.76
CA THR A 331 -9.72 6.17 -20.78
C THR A 331 -8.77 6.98 -21.67
N ASN A 332 -7.64 6.42 -22.07
CA ASN A 332 -6.64 7.13 -22.84
C ASN A 332 -5.84 6.18 -23.72
N ASP A 333 -5.63 6.58 -24.96
CA ASP A 333 -4.76 5.87 -25.89
C ASP A 333 -3.66 6.81 -26.33
N TYR A 334 -2.43 6.54 -25.88
CA TYR A 334 -1.26 7.33 -26.26
C TYR A 334 -0.47 6.67 -27.39
N TYR A 335 -0.07 7.49 -28.37
CA TYR A 335 0.79 7.13 -29.49
C TYR A 335 2.03 8.02 -29.48
N SER A 336 3.23 7.44 -29.47
CA SER A 336 4.49 8.21 -29.50
C SER A 336 5.13 8.20 -30.89
N PHE A 337 5.54 9.37 -31.38
CA PHE A 337 6.17 9.51 -32.69
C PHE A 337 7.24 10.60 -32.68
N ASN A 338 8.08 10.64 -33.72
CA ASN A 338 9.06 11.71 -33.88
C ASN A 338 9.06 12.27 -35.32
N VAL A 339 9.44 13.54 -35.45
CA VAL A 339 9.71 14.20 -36.75
C VAL A 339 11.16 14.67 -36.76
N GLY A 340 11.88 14.35 -37.84
CA GLY A 340 13.34 14.58 -37.92
C GLY A 340 13.73 16.00 -38.34
N THR A 341 12.85 16.71 -39.04
CA THR A 341 13.00 18.10 -39.46
C THR A 341 11.67 18.83 -39.28
N GLN A 342 11.67 20.16 -39.36
CA GLN A 342 10.44 20.93 -39.29
C GLN A 342 9.45 20.41 -40.36
N SER A 343 8.25 20.05 -39.94
CA SER A 343 7.28 19.34 -40.77
C SER A 343 5.86 19.87 -40.55
N ASN A 344 5.06 19.90 -41.61
CA ASN A 344 3.62 20.08 -41.50
C ASN A 344 3.00 18.74 -41.09
N PHE A 345 2.52 18.69 -39.85
CA PHE A 345 1.85 17.54 -39.25
C PHE A 345 0.33 17.67 -39.42
N SER A 346 -0.31 16.53 -39.67
CA SER A 346 -1.76 16.38 -39.65
C SER A 346 -2.15 15.06 -39.02
N LEU A 347 -3.18 15.06 -38.18
CA LEU A 347 -3.88 13.86 -37.75
C LEU A 347 -5.37 13.94 -38.06
N THR A 348 -6.00 12.77 -38.20
CA THR A 348 -7.45 12.63 -38.24
C THR A 348 -7.90 11.43 -37.41
N LEU A 349 -8.96 11.61 -36.62
CA LEU A 349 -9.60 10.57 -35.83
C LEU A 349 -10.99 10.29 -36.44
N ASN A 350 -11.17 9.10 -37.00
CA ASN A 350 -12.39 8.70 -37.71
C ASN A 350 -13.00 7.43 -37.09
N GLY A 351 -14.12 6.96 -37.63
CA GLY A 351 -14.70 5.66 -37.26
C GLY A 351 -15.41 5.62 -35.91
N LEU A 352 -15.70 6.81 -35.34
CA LEU A 352 -16.32 6.97 -34.04
C LEU A 352 -17.78 6.46 -34.03
N SER A 353 -18.11 5.66 -33.01
CA SER A 353 -19.47 5.24 -32.65
C SER A 353 -20.03 5.99 -31.43
N ALA A 354 -19.18 6.68 -30.68
CA ALA A 354 -19.52 7.61 -29.60
C ALA A 354 -18.46 8.73 -29.53
N ASN A 355 -18.62 9.72 -28.67
CA ASN A 355 -17.74 10.89 -28.68
C ASN A 355 -16.37 10.59 -28.05
N ALA A 356 -15.30 10.86 -28.79
CA ALA A 356 -13.93 10.83 -28.30
C ALA A 356 -13.18 12.01 -28.91
N ASP A 357 -12.32 12.61 -28.10
CA ASP A 357 -11.54 13.77 -28.46
C ASP A 357 -10.07 13.36 -28.67
N VAL A 358 -9.28 14.23 -29.29
CA VAL A 358 -7.85 13.98 -29.56
C VAL A 358 -7.01 15.20 -29.21
N GLN A 359 -5.81 14.95 -28.68
CA GLN A 359 -4.82 16.00 -28.47
C GLN A 359 -3.40 15.60 -28.87
N LEU A 360 -2.65 16.59 -29.34
CA LEU A 360 -1.25 16.53 -29.73
C LEU A 360 -0.40 17.11 -28.60
N ILE A 361 0.61 16.37 -28.16
CA ILE A 361 1.38 16.62 -26.95
C ILE A 361 2.88 16.60 -27.26
N GLN A 362 3.66 17.40 -26.54
CA GLN A 362 5.11 17.29 -26.44
C GLN A 362 5.48 17.40 -24.96
N ASP A 363 5.97 16.31 -24.36
CA ASP A 363 6.47 16.28 -22.98
C ASP A 363 7.78 17.09 -22.88
N PHE A 364 7.68 18.35 -22.47
CA PHE A 364 8.83 19.26 -22.48
C PHE A 364 9.80 19.00 -21.35
N ASN A 365 9.29 18.55 -20.19
CA ASN A 365 10.09 18.30 -18.99
C ASN A 365 10.56 16.85 -18.88
N ASN A 366 10.10 15.96 -19.77
CA ASN A 366 10.39 14.52 -19.84
C ASN A 366 10.05 13.76 -18.55
N ASN A 367 9.01 14.18 -17.84
CA ASN A 367 8.58 13.52 -16.60
C ASN A 367 7.62 12.33 -16.86
N GLY A 368 7.18 12.12 -18.10
CA GLY A 368 6.28 11.03 -18.49
C GLY A 368 4.82 11.24 -18.06
N ILE A 369 4.44 12.46 -17.68
CA ILE A 369 3.09 12.88 -17.31
C ILE A 369 2.67 13.97 -18.30
N VAL A 370 1.38 14.02 -18.67
CA VAL A 370 0.86 15.13 -19.48
C VAL A 370 0.58 16.31 -18.56
N ASP A 371 1.47 17.29 -18.54
CA ASP A 371 1.26 18.56 -17.86
C ASP A 371 0.47 19.53 -18.75
N SER A 372 -0.11 20.57 -18.14
CA SER A 372 -0.89 21.58 -18.88
C SER A 372 -0.08 22.33 -19.95
N GLY A 373 1.26 22.34 -19.84
CA GLY A 373 2.17 22.94 -20.83
C GLY A 373 2.60 22.00 -21.95
N ASP A 374 2.30 20.70 -21.85
CA ASP A 374 2.73 19.71 -22.84
C ASP A 374 1.73 19.58 -23.98
N VAL A 375 0.45 19.92 -23.76
CA VAL A 375 -0.59 19.86 -24.80
C VAL A 375 -0.37 21.00 -25.80
N LEU A 376 0.01 20.64 -27.02
CA LEU A 376 0.22 21.58 -28.10
C LEU A 376 -1.11 22.03 -28.72
N GLN A 377 -2.01 21.09 -29.00
CA GLN A 377 -3.29 21.36 -29.66
C GLN A 377 -4.27 20.22 -29.43
N SER A 378 -5.56 20.56 -29.28
CA SER A 378 -6.65 19.58 -29.13
C SER A 378 -7.73 19.79 -30.21
N SER A 379 -8.51 18.74 -30.48
CA SER A 379 -9.73 18.77 -31.27
C SER A 379 -10.80 17.99 -30.49
N THR A 380 -11.94 18.63 -30.26
CA THR A 380 -13.03 18.14 -29.39
C THR A 380 -14.39 18.21 -30.09
N ASN A 381 -14.45 17.78 -31.35
CA ASN A 381 -15.66 17.85 -32.15
C ASN A 381 -16.73 16.92 -31.58
N GLY A 382 -17.89 17.46 -31.21
CA GLY A 382 -18.93 16.67 -30.55
C GLY A 382 -19.51 15.53 -31.40
N GLY A 383 -19.89 14.44 -30.72
CA GLY A 383 -20.68 13.34 -31.28
C GLY A 383 -19.82 12.29 -31.98
N THR A 384 -20.09 12.01 -33.26
CA THR A 384 -19.28 11.07 -34.07
C THR A 384 -18.59 11.80 -35.24
N ILE A 385 -18.45 13.12 -35.12
CA ILE A 385 -17.77 13.95 -36.11
C ILE A 385 -16.27 13.69 -35.96
N ALA A 386 -15.57 13.55 -37.09
CA ALA A 386 -14.14 13.28 -37.05
C ALA A 386 -13.37 14.45 -36.44
N ASP A 387 -12.40 14.15 -35.59
CA ASP A 387 -11.44 15.12 -35.08
C ASP A 387 -10.22 15.24 -35.99
N SER A 388 -9.65 16.43 -36.05
CA SER A 388 -8.47 16.68 -36.86
C SER A 388 -7.61 17.78 -36.28
N ILE A 389 -6.30 17.59 -36.32
CA ILE A 389 -5.32 18.61 -35.94
C ILE A 389 -4.39 18.79 -37.13
N THR A 390 -4.06 20.05 -37.45
CA THR A 390 -3.00 20.40 -38.40
C THR A 390 -2.09 21.44 -37.76
N ARG A 391 -0.78 21.19 -37.77
CA ARG A 391 0.21 22.05 -37.11
C ARG A 391 1.59 21.91 -37.76
N THR A 392 2.38 22.98 -37.79
CA THR A 392 3.82 22.87 -38.09
C THR A 392 4.57 22.47 -36.82
N LEU A 393 5.27 21.33 -36.85
CA LEU A 393 6.09 20.83 -35.77
C LEU A 393 7.57 21.05 -36.06
N ASN A 394 8.33 21.41 -35.05
CA ASN A 394 9.80 21.40 -35.12
C ASN A 394 10.32 19.96 -35.01
N ALA A 395 11.61 19.74 -35.28
CA ALA A 395 12.21 18.44 -35.04
C ALA A 395 12.09 18.07 -33.54
N GLY A 396 11.58 16.87 -33.24
CA GLY A 396 11.31 16.47 -31.86
C GLY A 396 10.49 15.19 -31.73
N ASN A 397 10.26 14.80 -30.48
CA ASN A 397 9.37 13.70 -30.09
C ASN A 397 8.03 14.28 -29.64
N TYR A 398 6.96 13.59 -30.02
CA TYR A 398 5.58 14.04 -29.83
C TYR A 398 4.70 12.84 -29.48
N PHE A 399 3.56 13.14 -28.87
CA PHE A 399 2.54 12.16 -28.55
C PHE A 399 1.18 12.59 -29.10
N VAL A 400 0.34 11.62 -29.44
CA VAL A 400 -1.10 11.83 -29.64
C VAL A 400 -1.83 11.08 -28.54
N GLN A 401 -2.80 11.73 -27.90
CA GLN A 401 -3.72 11.09 -26.98
C GLN A 401 -5.12 11.11 -27.57
N VAL A 402 -5.77 9.96 -27.64
CA VAL A 402 -7.22 9.84 -27.87
C VAL A 402 -7.88 9.53 -26.53
N TYR A 403 -8.99 10.18 -26.21
CA TYR A 403 -9.70 9.96 -24.94
C TYR A 403 -11.20 10.10 -25.10
N PRO A 404 -12.03 9.33 -24.36
CA PRO A 404 -13.47 9.33 -24.54
C PRO A 404 -14.06 10.58 -23.91
N TYR A 405 -14.91 11.28 -24.65
CA TYR A 405 -15.74 12.36 -24.10
C TYR A 405 -17.07 11.83 -23.59
N SER A 406 -17.72 10.94 -24.36
CA SER A 406 -18.97 10.31 -23.94
C SER A 406 -19.19 8.96 -24.61
N GLY A 407 -19.38 7.92 -23.79
CA GLY A 407 -19.59 6.56 -24.24
C GLY A 407 -18.31 5.87 -24.70
N ASN A 408 -18.42 4.59 -24.99
CA ASN A 408 -17.29 3.80 -25.52
C ASN A 408 -17.32 3.89 -27.04
N THR A 409 -16.17 4.12 -27.65
CA THR A 409 -16.06 4.22 -29.09
C THR A 409 -14.81 3.56 -29.62
N ASN A 410 -14.97 2.83 -30.72
CA ASN A 410 -13.85 2.45 -31.56
C ASN A 410 -13.45 3.66 -32.40
N TYR A 411 -12.21 3.67 -32.87
CA TYR A 411 -11.74 4.71 -33.77
C TYR A 411 -10.69 4.20 -34.76
N SER A 412 -10.42 5.01 -35.77
CA SER A 412 -9.28 4.90 -36.66
C SER A 412 -8.50 6.20 -36.66
N LEU A 413 -7.26 6.17 -36.16
CA LEU A 413 -6.36 7.30 -36.08
C LEU A 413 -5.39 7.28 -37.25
N SER A 414 -5.32 8.37 -38.01
CA SER A 414 -4.37 8.51 -39.12
C SER A 414 -3.43 9.68 -38.85
N LEU A 415 -2.12 9.44 -38.92
CA LEU A 415 -1.06 10.41 -38.63
C LEU A 415 -0.19 10.64 -39.87
N THR A 416 0.12 11.89 -40.20
CA THR A 416 0.99 12.27 -41.33
C THR A 416 1.88 13.44 -40.96
N ALA A 417 3.14 13.42 -41.40
CA ALA A 417 4.04 14.57 -41.35
C ALA A 417 4.74 14.75 -42.71
N THR A 418 4.83 15.98 -43.22
CA THR A 418 5.54 16.33 -44.46
C THR A 418 6.54 17.44 -44.21
N GLU A 419 7.81 17.23 -44.52
CA GLU A 419 8.88 18.22 -44.28
C GLU A 419 8.59 19.56 -44.98
N VAL A 420 8.84 20.68 -44.27
CA VAL A 420 8.71 22.02 -44.88
C VAL A 420 9.99 22.32 -45.67
N THR A 421 9.87 22.49 -46.98
CA THR A 421 10.99 22.95 -47.82
C THR A 421 11.15 24.47 -47.72
N PRO A 422 12.34 25.01 -47.42
CA PRO A 422 12.52 26.45 -47.30
C PRO A 422 12.35 27.13 -48.67
N THR A 423 11.35 28.00 -48.78
CA THR A 423 11.14 28.87 -49.96
C THR A 423 11.92 30.18 -49.76
N PRO A 424 12.67 30.70 -50.77
CA PRO A 424 13.41 31.94 -50.63
C PRO A 424 12.50 33.16 -50.43
N THR A 425 12.86 34.00 -49.46
CA THR A 425 12.15 35.19 -48.98
C THR A 425 11.87 36.26 -50.06
N PRO A 426 10.62 36.74 -50.20
CA PRO A 426 10.32 38.03 -50.81
C PRO A 426 9.84 39.12 -49.82
N THR A 427 10.17 40.36 -50.18
CA THR A 427 10.01 41.70 -49.56
C THR A 427 8.55 42.10 -49.20
N PRO A 428 8.31 42.93 -48.14
CA PRO A 428 6.97 43.17 -47.56
C PRO A 428 6.06 44.15 -48.33
N THR A 429 4.73 43.98 -48.17
CA THR A 429 3.63 44.86 -48.63
C THR A 429 2.58 44.99 -47.50
N PRO A 430 1.94 46.16 -47.28
CA PRO A 430 1.29 46.51 -46.01
C PRO A 430 -0.06 45.86 -45.71
N THR A 431 -0.30 45.63 -44.42
CA THR A 431 -1.47 45.00 -43.78
C THR A 431 -2.69 45.94 -43.69
N PRO A 432 -3.92 45.47 -43.99
CA PRO A 432 -5.15 46.22 -43.69
C PRO A 432 -5.56 46.08 -42.22
N THR A 433 -6.07 47.17 -41.68
CA THR A 433 -6.59 47.36 -40.31
C THR A 433 -7.74 46.39 -39.97
N PRO A 434 -7.72 45.69 -38.81
CA PRO A 434 -8.85 44.88 -38.38
C PRO A 434 -9.97 45.73 -37.74
N THR A 435 -11.20 45.39 -38.09
CA THR A 435 -12.46 45.84 -37.50
C THR A 435 -12.58 45.35 -36.05
N PRO A 436 -13.10 46.15 -35.09
CA PRO A 436 -13.19 45.72 -33.69
C PRO A 436 -14.19 44.58 -33.52
N THR A 437 -13.68 43.42 -33.12
CA THR A 437 -14.44 42.30 -32.57
C THR A 437 -15.10 42.74 -31.26
N PRO A 438 -16.35 42.32 -30.95
CA PRO A 438 -16.97 42.62 -29.67
C PRO A 438 -16.04 42.14 -28.56
N THR A 439 -15.58 43.06 -27.72
CA THR A 439 -14.67 42.75 -26.62
C THR A 439 -15.42 41.94 -25.57
N ASP A 440 -14.97 40.71 -25.31
CA ASP A 440 -15.45 39.91 -24.19
C ASP A 440 -15.02 40.52 -22.85
N TRP A 441 -15.56 39.99 -21.74
CA TRP A 441 -15.24 40.51 -20.41
C TRP A 441 -13.74 40.37 -20.10
N TYR A 442 -13.12 39.26 -20.52
CA TYR A 442 -11.71 38.95 -20.26
C TYR A 442 -10.79 40.00 -20.88
N SER A 443 -10.93 40.28 -22.17
CA SER A 443 -10.14 41.28 -22.90
C SER A 443 -10.36 42.73 -22.43
N GLN A 444 -11.42 42.99 -21.64
CA GLN A 444 -11.71 44.31 -21.07
C GLN A 444 -11.16 44.51 -19.67
N ASN A 445 -10.99 43.43 -18.90
CA ASN A 445 -10.72 43.51 -17.47
C ASN A 445 -9.38 42.89 -17.07
N LEU A 446 -8.77 42.11 -17.95
CA LEU A 446 -7.45 41.51 -17.78
C LEU A 446 -6.44 42.17 -18.73
N LEU A 447 -5.17 42.09 -18.40
CA LEU A 447 -4.07 42.83 -19.03
C LEU A 447 -3.07 41.89 -19.73
N ASP A 448 -2.81 40.73 -19.14
CA ASP A 448 -1.88 39.74 -19.67
C ASP A 448 -2.53 38.85 -20.73
N ALA A 449 -1.86 38.70 -21.87
CA ALA A 449 -2.44 38.01 -23.03
C ALA A 449 -2.59 36.50 -22.82
N GLN A 450 -1.71 35.88 -22.03
CA GLN A 450 -1.76 34.45 -21.76
C GLN A 450 -2.85 34.16 -20.73
N ILE A 451 -2.91 34.94 -19.65
CA ILE A 451 -3.98 34.83 -18.65
C ILE A 451 -5.36 35.10 -19.26
N ILE A 452 -5.50 36.09 -20.15
CA ILE A 452 -6.74 36.33 -20.91
C ILE A 452 -7.13 35.07 -21.67
N THR A 453 -6.22 34.53 -22.48
CA THR A 453 -6.50 33.40 -23.37
C THR A 453 -6.86 32.16 -22.57
N LEU A 454 -6.06 31.83 -21.55
CA LEU A 454 -6.26 30.66 -20.72
C LEU A 454 -7.54 30.77 -19.90
N THR A 455 -7.77 31.89 -19.21
CA THR A 455 -8.97 32.08 -18.39
C THR A 455 -10.23 32.01 -19.25
N SER A 456 -10.22 32.62 -20.44
CA SER A 456 -11.38 32.59 -21.36
C SER A 456 -11.72 31.16 -21.78
N SER A 457 -10.71 30.30 -21.95
CA SER A 457 -10.88 28.90 -22.31
C SER A 457 -11.38 28.07 -21.14
N LEU A 458 -10.76 28.22 -19.96
CA LEU A 458 -11.09 27.42 -18.77
C LEU A 458 -12.48 27.80 -18.22
N ALA A 459 -12.83 29.09 -18.22
CA ALA A 459 -14.13 29.57 -17.77
C ALA A 459 -15.22 29.51 -18.86
N ALA A 460 -15.02 28.78 -19.96
CA ALA A 460 -16.01 28.64 -21.02
C ALA A 460 -17.29 27.93 -20.54
N ASP A 461 -17.18 27.09 -19.52
CA ASP A 461 -18.30 26.44 -18.83
C ASP A 461 -18.99 27.35 -17.79
N GLY A 462 -18.51 28.58 -17.62
CA GLY A 462 -18.98 29.53 -16.61
C GLY A 462 -18.49 29.23 -15.20
N ASN A 463 -17.48 28.39 -15.03
CA ASN A 463 -16.89 28.02 -13.76
C ASN A 463 -15.36 28.24 -13.76
N LEU A 464 -14.79 28.51 -12.60
CA LEU A 464 -13.35 28.41 -12.38
C LEU A 464 -13.16 27.47 -11.21
N SER A 465 -12.84 26.22 -11.52
CA SER A 465 -12.60 25.16 -10.56
C SER A 465 -11.25 25.33 -9.85
N ARG A 466 -10.99 24.47 -8.87
CA ARG A 466 -9.68 24.37 -8.21
C ARG A 466 -8.56 24.16 -9.23
N GLN A 467 -8.78 23.26 -10.20
CA GLN A 467 -7.78 22.93 -11.21
C GLN A 467 -7.54 24.11 -12.16
N ASP A 468 -8.60 24.83 -12.53
CA ASP A 468 -8.48 25.99 -13.41
C ASP A 468 -7.69 27.11 -12.75
N MET A 469 -7.97 27.40 -11.48
CA MET A 469 -7.21 28.40 -10.74
C MET A 469 -5.74 28.00 -10.56
N ILE A 470 -5.44 26.73 -10.29
CA ILE A 470 -4.06 26.23 -10.25
C ILE A 470 -3.37 26.44 -11.61
N ALA A 471 -4.05 26.11 -12.72
CA ALA A 471 -3.52 26.31 -14.07
C ALA A 471 -3.26 27.80 -14.35
N ILE A 472 -4.19 28.69 -14.01
CA ILE A 472 -4.04 30.14 -14.16
C ILE A 472 -2.89 30.69 -13.32
N PHE A 473 -2.73 30.24 -12.06
CA PHE A 473 -1.58 30.63 -11.24
C PHE A 473 -0.25 30.14 -11.81
N ARG A 474 -0.24 28.99 -12.50
CA ARG A 474 0.95 28.44 -13.14
C ARG A 474 1.28 29.11 -14.47
N ASP A 475 0.27 29.57 -15.18
CA ASP A 475 0.41 30.31 -16.44
C ASP A 475 1.05 31.68 -16.20
N ALA A 476 0.69 32.34 -15.10
CA ALA A 476 1.28 33.60 -14.63
C ALA A 476 2.79 33.54 -14.30
N LYS A 477 3.48 32.43 -14.60
CA LYS A 477 4.92 32.22 -14.41
C LYS A 477 5.70 32.30 -15.73
N ASP A 478 5.06 32.75 -16.81
CA ASP A 478 5.53 32.60 -18.18
C ASP A 478 6.94 33.18 -18.45
N SER A 479 7.37 34.13 -17.62
CA SER A 479 8.60 34.89 -17.73
C SER A 479 9.58 34.63 -16.58
N GLY A 480 9.33 33.60 -15.78
CA GLY A 480 10.17 33.22 -14.64
C GLY A 480 9.95 34.05 -13.35
N VAL A 481 9.12 35.09 -13.45
CA VAL A 481 8.68 35.96 -12.35
C VAL A 481 7.25 36.41 -12.62
N ILE A 482 6.48 36.63 -11.55
CA ILE A 482 5.16 37.24 -11.63
C ILE A 482 5.31 38.74 -11.83
N ASP A 483 4.88 39.26 -12.96
CA ASP A 483 4.91 40.68 -13.28
C ASP A 483 3.69 41.46 -12.73
N ALA A 484 3.64 42.76 -13.03
CA ALA A 484 2.59 43.63 -12.53
C ALA A 484 1.22 43.41 -13.20
N ASN A 485 1.21 43.01 -14.48
CA ASN A 485 -0.02 42.73 -15.22
C ASN A 485 -0.60 41.39 -14.74
N GLU A 486 0.23 40.37 -14.63
CA GLU A 486 -0.18 39.04 -14.15
C GLU A 486 -0.76 39.13 -12.73
N LEU A 487 -0.06 39.81 -11.81
CA LEU A 487 -0.56 40.01 -10.46
C LEU A 487 -1.87 40.80 -10.43
N THR A 488 -2.04 41.78 -11.33
CA THR A 488 -3.30 42.54 -11.44
C THR A 488 -4.43 41.63 -11.89
N ASP A 489 -4.18 40.78 -12.88
CA ASP A 489 -5.17 39.87 -13.45
C ASP A 489 -5.60 38.81 -12.44
N LEU A 490 -4.66 38.17 -11.74
CA LEU A 490 -4.96 37.22 -10.68
C LEU A 490 -5.87 37.83 -9.60
N ARG A 491 -5.61 39.08 -9.20
CA ARG A 491 -6.45 39.81 -8.23
C ARG A 491 -7.81 40.18 -8.81
N THR A 492 -7.87 40.54 -10.10
CA THR A 492 -9.12 40.81 -10.81
C THR A 492 -10.00 39.56 -10.87
N LEU A 493 -9.43 38.40 -11.18
CA LEU A 493 -10.17 37.13 -11.21
C LEU A 493 -10.73 36.76 -9.83
N VAL A 494 -9.92 36.85 -8.78
CA VAL A 494 -10.36 36.55 -7.41
C VAL A 494 -11.46 37.50 -6.94
N SER A 495 -11.32 38.80 -7.22
CA SER A 495 -12.33 39.81 -6.83
C SER A 495 -13.63 39.70 -7.63
N ASN A 496 -13.59 39.13 -8.83
CA ASN A 496 -14.75 38.85 -9.67
C ASN A 496 -15.17 37.37 -9.62
N SER A 497 -14.81 36.66 -8.55
CA SER A 497 -15.15 35.24 -8.34
C SER A 497 -16.63 34.89 -8.43
N THR A 498 -17.57 35.84 -8.35
CA THR A 498 -19.01 35.59 -8.56
C THR A 498 -19.44 35.56 -10.03
N LEU A 499 -18.58 36.04 -10.94
CA LEU A 499 -18.78 35.93 -12.39
C LEU A 499 -18.61 34.49 -12.86
N PHE A 500 -17.76 33.75 -12.17
CA PHE A 500 -17.47 32.34 -12.36
C PHE A 500 -18.20 31.59 -11.26
N THR A 501 -18.71 30.39 -11.49
CA THR A 501 -19.40 29.60 -10.44
C THR A 501 -18.40 28.99 -9.44
N MET A 502 -17.40 29.77 -9.05
CA MET A 502 -16.24 29.36 -8.24
C MET A 502 -16.69 28.97 -6.84
N ALA A 503 -16.31 27.77 -6.42
CA ALA A 503 -16.56 27.30 -5.06
C ALA A 503 -15.89 28.21 -4.02
N ASP A 504 -16.54 28.41 -2.86
CA ASP A 504 -16.04 29.29 -1.80
C ASP A 504 -14.62 28.93 -1.35
N SER A 505 -14.30 27.63 -1.27
CA SER A 505 -12.96 27.14 -0.97
C SER A 505 -11.93 27.61 -1.99
N VAL A 506 -12.22 27.47 -3.28
CA VAL A 506 -11.34 27.91 -4.38
C VAL A 506 -11.15 29.41 -4.33
N LYS A 507 -12.22 30.17 -4.10
CA LYS A 507 -12.14 31.63 -3.96
C LYS A 507 -11.25 32.06 -2.80
N VAL A 508 -11.47 31.48 -1.61
CA VAL A 508 -10.71 31.85 -0.40
C VAL A 508 -9.24 31.46 -0.55
N LEU A 509 -8.93 30.26 -1.03
CA LEU A 509 -7.56 29.80 -1.23
C LEU A 509 -6.84 30.62 -2.32
N SER A 510 -7.50 30.90 -3.45
CA SER A 510 -6.98 31.81 -4.48
C SER A 510 -6.72 33.21 -3.94
N ASN A 511 -7.58 33.70 -3.04
CA ASN A 511 -7.38 34.99 -2.38
C ASN A 511 -6.12 35.00 -1.50
N LYS A 512 -5.85 33.92 -0.76
CA LYS A 512 -4.63 33.79 0.06
C LYS A 512 -3.36 33.76 -0.77
N ILE A 513 -3.42 33.31 -2.03
CA ILE A 513 -2.31 33.38 -2.99
C ILE A 513 -2.18 34.80 -3.58
N ALA A 514 -3.22 35.31 -4.23
CA ALA A 514 -3.16 36.54 -5.02
C ALA A 514 -3.12 37.83 -4.18
N ASN A 515 -3.87 37.85 -3.07
CA ASN A 515 -3.98 39.00 -2.16
C ASN A 515 -3.16 38.82 -0.88
N GLY A 516 -2.72 37.59 -0.60
CA GLY A 516 -1.86 37.25 0.53
C GLY A 516 -2.61 36.82 1.78
N ASP A 517 -1.85 36.26 2.71
CA ASP A 517 -2.30 35.79 4.03
C ASP A 517 -1.14 35.97 5.03
N ALA A 518 -1.46 36.09 6.33
CA ALA A 518 -0.43 36.17 7.37
C ALA A 518 0.44 34.91 7.40
N ALA A 519 -0.14 33.74 7.09
CA ALA A 519 0.54 32.46 7.05
C ALA A 519 1.66 32.46 6.02
N ASN A 520 1.45 32.99 4.81
CA ASN A 520 2.47 33.04 3.76
C ASN A 520 3.79 33.64 4.25
N THR A 521 3.70 34.73 5.02
CA THR A 521 4.88 35.43 5.55
C THR A 521 5.54 34.61 6.67
N ARG A 522 4.75 33.95 7.51
CA ARG A 522 5.24 33.14 8.64
C ARG A 522 5.88 31.82 8.19
N SER A 523 5.41 31.23 7.08
CA SER A 523 6.03 30.06 6.46
C SER A 523 7.36 30.40 5.77
N GLY A 524 7.70 31.68 5.66
CA GLY A 524 8.88 32.17 4.96
C GLY A 524 8.72 32.28 3.44
N PHE A 525 7.56 31.91 2.88
CA PHE A 525 7.28 32.04 1.44
C PHE A 525 7.03 33.50 1.03
N GLY A 526 6.42 34.30 1.91
CA GLY A 526 6.02 35.68 1.65
C GLY A 526 4.77 35.80 0.78
N ASN A 527 4.10 36.95 0.86
CA ASN A 527 2.96 37.27 -0.01
C ASN A 527 3.41 37.58 -1.43
N LEU A 528 2.54 37.35 -2.41
CA LEU A 528 2.82 37.61 -3.81
C LEU A 528 2.88 39.12 -4.11
N TYR A 529 3.91 39.53 -4.85
CA TYR A 529 4.11 40.89 -5.35
C TYR A 529 4.74 40.84 -6.75
N ALA A 530 4.69 41.96 -7.48
CA ALA A 530 5.32 42.03 -8.80
C ALA A 530 6.85 41.88 -8.65
N GLY A 531 7.42 40.86 -9.28
CA GLY A 531 8.79 40.39 -9.12
C GLY A 531 8.92 39.14 -8.25
N SER A 532 7.82 38.59 -7.71
CA SER A 532 7.81 37.27 -7.07
C SER A 532 8.29 36.20 -8.04
N SER A 533 9.07 35.22 -7.57
CA SER A 533 9.59 34.14 -8.43
C SER A 533 8.57 33.03 -8.65
N ASP A 534 8.79 32.23 -9.69
CA ASP A 534 8.04 30.99 -9.94
C ASP A 534 8.05 30.05 -8.73
N THR A 535 9.19 29.97 -8.03
CA THR A 535 9.31 29.17 -6.80
C THR A 535 8.40 29.69 -5.70
N GLN A 536 8.28 31.01 -5.55
CA GLN A 536 7.35 31.59 -4.58
C GLN A 536 5.90 31.24 -4.95
N MET A 537 5.53 31.34 -6.23
CA MET A 537 4.20 30.93 -6.70
C MET A 537 3.92 29.45 -6.42
N GLU A 538 4.84 28.54 -6.78
CA GLU A 538 4.66 27.10 -6.52
C GLU A 538 4.62 26.77 -5.03
N ASN A 539 5.37 27.45 -4.18
CA ASN A 539 5.26 27.27 -2.73
C ASN A 539 3.88 27.70 -2.21
N LEU A 540 3.30 28.79 -2.74
CA LEU A 540 1.97 29.26 -2.36
C LEU A 540 0.86 28.33 -2.89
N ILE A 541 0.97 27.83 -4.13
CA ILE A 541 0.09 26.78 -4.67
C ILE A 541 0.21 25.51 -3.80
N GLY A 542 1.43 25.10 -3.50
CA GLY A 542 1.76 23.96 -2.65
C GLY A 542 1.12 24.06 -1.26
N LYS A 543 1.18 25.23 -0.64
CA LYS A 543 0.58 25.50 0.66
C LYS A 543 -0.95 25.48 0.60
N TRP A 544 -1.55 26.27 -0.28
CA TRP A 544 -2.99 26.53 -0.23
C TRP A 544 -3.83 25.52 -0.98
N PHE A 545 -3.36 25.04 -2.13
CA PHE A 545 -4.10 24.07 -2.92
C PHE A 545 -3.62 22.63 -2.70
N LEU A 546 -2.34 22.37 -2.43
CA LEU A 546 -1.82 20.98 -2.36
C LEU A 546 -1.54 20.49 -0.93
N GLY A 547 -1.55 21.36 0.07
CA GLY A 547 -1.33 20.98 1.48
C GLY A 547 0.08 20.48 1.80
N ASN A 548 1.07 20.85 0.99
CA ASN A 548 2.47 20.42 1.12
C ASN A 548 3.22 21.14 2.26
N ASP A 549 2.68 22.25 2.77
CA ASP A 549 3.24 22.97 3.92
C ASP A 549 2.72 22.37 5.22
N ARG A 550 3.40 21.33 5.69
CA ARG A 550 2.98 20.50 6.83
C ARG A 550 3.39 21.12 8.17
N PRO A 551 2.56 21.02 9.22
CA PRO A 551 2.91 21.53 10.55
C PRO A 551 4.19 20.94 11.13
N ASP A 552 4.96 21.76 11.83
CA ASP A 552 6.09 21.32 12.64
C ASP A 552 5.65 20.37 13.75
N LEU A 553 6.46 19.33 13.97
CA LEU A 553 6.24 18.30 14.99
C LEU A 553 6.81 18.73 16.35
N THR A 554 6.20 18.27 17.45
CA THR A 554 6.63 18.59 18.82
C THR A 554 7.91 17.86 19.24
N SER A 555 8.33 16.83 18.47
CA SER A 555 9.55 16.06 18.71
C SER A 555 10.22 15.67 17.39
N SER A 556 11.56 15.70 17.38
CA SER A 556 12.38 15.20 16.27
C SER A 556 12.37 13.68 16.12
N SER A 557 11.80 12.95 17.08
CA SER A 557 11.60 11.49 16.98
C SER A 557 10.40 11.09 16.12
N TYR A 558 9.58 12.07 15.73
CA TYR A 558 8.41 11.87 14.88
C TYR A 558 8.74 12.23 13.44
N SER A 559 7.99 11.66 12.50
CA SER A 559 8.13 11.97 11.08
C SER A 559 6.77 11.92 10.39
N TYR A 560 6.69 12.52 9.20
CA TYR A 560 5.52 12.40 8.35
C TYR A 560 5.59 11.15 7.49
N GLN A 561 4.55 10.33 7.51
CA GLN A 561 4.38 9.20 6.60
C GLN A 561 3.06 9.32 5.86
N TYR A 562 3.02 8.78 4.64
CA TYR A 562 1.77 8.62 3.92
C TYR A 562 0.88 7.61 4.67
N VAL A 563 -0.38 7.98 4.92
CA VAL A 563 -1.30 7.13 5.68
C VAL A 563 -2.41 6.58 4.77
N SER A 564 -2.48 5.25 4.68
CA SER A 564 -3.55 4.47 4.06
C SER A 564 -4.85 4.58 4.87
N GLY A 565 -5.99 4.27 4.26
CA GLY A 565 -7.31 4.33 4.92
C GLY A 565 -8.30 5.25 4.21
N SER A 566 -9.47 5.42 4.82
CA SER A 566 -10.55 6.24 4.27
C SER A 566 -10.74 7.51 5.11
N LEU A 567 -11.24 8.58 4.51
CA LEU A 567 -11.56 9.81 5.26
C LEU A 567 -12.57 9.50 6.38
N PHE A 568 -13.67 8.82 6.04
CA PHE A 568 -14.65 8.30 6.98
C PHE A 568 -14.79 6.79 6.79
N GLN A 569 -14.93 6.03 7.87
CA GLN A 569 -15.03 4.58 7.88
C GLN A 569 -16.10 4.14 8.87
N ASN A 570 -17.14 3.45 8.40
CA ASN A 570 -18.29 3.05 9.23
C ASN A 570 -19.12 4.21 9.83
N GLY A 571 -18.85 5.45 9.42
CA GLY A 571 -19.60 6.65 9.82
C GLY A 571 -18.98 7.36 11.02
N LEU A 572 -19.26 8.65 11.15
CA LEU A 572 -18.70 9.50 12.20
C LEU A 572 -19.18 9.07 13.59
N SER A 573 -18.23 8.79 14.48
CA SER A 573 -18.50 8.44 15.86
C SER A 573 -17.64 9.24 16.85
N ALA A 574 -18.17 9.45 18.05
CA ALA A 574 -17.35 9.92 19.16
C ALA A 574 -16.22 8.94 19.48
N ASP A 575 -16.40 7.65 19.18
CA ASP A 575 -15.43 6.59 19.46
C ASP A 575 -14.20 6.62 18.55
N ASP A 576 -14.23 7.38 17.45
CA ASP A 576 -13.07 7.58 16.57
C ASP A 576 -12.00 8.45 17.24
N ILE A 577 -12.41 9.19 18.29
CA ILE A 577 -11.58 10.18 18.96
C ILE A 577 -10.70 9.54 20.04
N TYR A 578 -9.40 9.48 19.75
CA TYR A 578 -8.34 9.21 20.71
C TYR A 578 -7.26 10.28 20.60
N GLN A 579 -7.08 11.06 21.66
CA GLN A 579 -6.04 12.08 21.73
C GLN A 579 -4.65 11.45 21.90
N GLY A 580 -3.66 11.98 21.18
CA GLY A 580 -2.25 11.62 21.35
C GLY A 580 -1.43 12.66 22.12
N ALA A 581 -0.16 12.78 21.74
CA ALA A 581 0.88 13.55 22.42
C ALA A 581 0.86 15.05 22.11
N VAL A 582 -0.32 15.68 22.20
CA VAL A 582 -0.51 17.14 22.10
C VAL A 582 -1.58 17.61 23.07
N GLY A 583 -1.40 18.80 23.66
CA GLY A 583 -2.28 19.38 24.67
C GLY A 583 -3.60 19.97 24.15
N ASP A 584 -4.25 19.34 23.17
CA ASP A 584 -5.39 19.86 22.42
C ASP A 584 -6.76 19.30 22.86
N CYS A 585 -6.87 18.79 24.10
CA CYS A 585 -8.05 18.06 24.59
C CYS A 585 -9.38 18.78 24.35
N TYR A 586 -9.39 20.10 24.44
CA TYR A 586 -10.55 20.96 24.16
C TYR A 586 -11.05 20.81 22.71
N TYR A 587 -10.14 20.61 21.76
CA TYR A 587 -10.45 20.41 20.35
C TYR A 587 -11.09 19.05 20.13
N VAL A 588 -10.37 17.97 20.44
CA VAL A 588 -10.85 16.61 20.20
C VAL A 588 -12.06 16.22 21.05
N ALA A 589 -12.21 16.70 22.30
CA ALA A 589 -13.43 16.48 23.08
C ALA A 589 -14.64 17.19 22.47
N THR A 590 -14.44 18.35 21.83
CA THR A 590 -15.50 19.04 21.10
C THR A 590 -15.86 18.29 19.84
N LEU A 591 -14.88 17.81 19.06
CA LEU A 591 -15.12 16.98 17.88
C LEU A 591 -15.92 15.72 18.22
N ALA A 592 -15.60 15.04 19.34
CA ALA A 592 -16.38 13.90 19.83
C ALA A 592 -17.86 14.26 20.06
N SER A 593 -18.12 15.41 20.68
CA SER A 593 -19.48 15.88 20.92
C SER A 593 -20.21 16.26 19.63
N ILE A 594 -19.50 16.85 18.66
CA ILE A 594 -20.08 17.17 17.35
C ILE A 594 -20.39 15.89 16.57
N ALA A 595 -19.48 14.91 16.55
CA ALA A 595 -19.70 13.62 15.89
C ALA A 595 -20.93 12.90 16.46
N GLN A 596 -21.12 12.95 17.78
CA GLN A 596 -22.28 12.35 18.45
C GLN A 596 -23.60 13.08 18.13
N GLU A 597 -23.62 14.41 18.26
CA GLU A 597 -24.88 15.16 18.27
C GLU A 597 -25.25 15.79 16.92
N LYS A 598 -24.24 16.10 16.10
CA LYS A 598 -24.36 16.86 14.86
C LYS A 598 -23.30 16.45 13.80
N PRO A 599 -23.20 15.17 13.41
CA PRO A 599 -22.13 14.64 12.55
C PRO A 599 -22.00 15.37 11.20
N ASP A 600 -23.11 15.85 10.64
CA ASP A 600 -23.13 16.61 9.38
C ASP A 600 -22.19 17.83 9.39
N TYR A 601 -21.93 18.45 10.55
CA TYR A 601 -21.01 19.58 10.62
C TYR A 601 -19.56 19.16 10.40
N ILE A 602 -19.17 17.95 10.82
CA ILE A 602 -17.86 17.36 10.53
C ILE A 602 -17.83 16.86 9.09
N GLN A 603 -18.86 16.14 8.64
CA GLN A 603 -18.89 15.62 7.28
C GLN A 603 -18.77 16.73 6.24
N ASN A 604 -19.53 17.82 6.40
CA ASN A 604 -19.46 18.99 5.52
C ASN A 604 -18.28 19.92 5.80
N MET A 605 -17.43 19.60 6.79
CA MET A 605 -16.17 20.31 7.03
C MET A 605 -15.13 19.96 5.96
N PHE A 606 -15.21 18.76 5.40
CA PHE A 606 -14.24 18.22 4.46
C PHE A 606 -14.73 18.25 3.03
N LEU A 607 -13.83 18.62 2.13
CA LEU A 607 -13.92 18.38 0.70
C LEU A 607 -12.73 17.50 0.31
N ASP A 608 -13.02 16.28 -0.14
CA ASP A 608 -12.01 15.42 -0.80
C ASP A 608 -11.78 15.98 -2.21
N ASN A 609 -10.53 16.37 -2.49
CA ASN A 609 -10.17 16.99 -3.75
C ASN A 609 -9.91 15.94 -4.86
N GLY A 610 -9.93 14.64 -4.56
CA GLY A 610 -9.72 13.55 -5.52
C GLY A 610 -8.26 13.32 -5.92
N ASP A 611 -7.33 14.05 -5.31
CA ASP A 611 -5.88 14.02 -5.58
C ASP A 611 -5.05 13.71 -4.32
N ASN A 612 -5.65 12.98 -3.35
CA ASN A 612 -5.07 12.71 -2.04
C ASN A 612 -4.83 13.95 -1.16
N THR A 613 -5.54 15.03 -1.43
CA THR A 613 -5.60 16.21 -0.56
C THR A 613 -7.04 16.49 -0.12
N PHE A 614 -7.18 17.12 1.04
CA PHE A 614 -8.47 17.44 1.63
C PHE A 614 -8.52 18.92 1.98
N THR A 615 -9.52 19.61 1.46
CA THR A 615 -9.81 20.98 1.87
C THR A 615 -10.72 20.96 3.10
N VAL A 616 -10.30 21.62 4.18
CA VAL A 616 -10.96 21.62 5.47
C VAL A 616 -11.46 23.02 5.81
N ARG A 617 -12.74 23.14 6.13
CA ARG A 617 -13.43 24.40 6.41
C ARG A 617 -13.47 24.70 7.91
N PHE A 618 -13.11 25.91 8.30
CA PHE A 618 -13.35 26.46 9.63
C PHE A 618 -14.15 27.77 9.55
N TYR A 619 -14.66 28.28 10.66
CA TYR A 619 -15.39 29.55 10.75
C TYR A 619 -14.68 30.53 11.69
N ASN A 620 -14.44 31.75 11.21
CA ASN A 620 -14.03 32.86 12.05
C ASN A 620 -15.17 33.85 12.18
N ASN A 621 -15.78 33.95 13.37
CA ASN A 621 -16.94 34.82 13.59
C ASN A 621 -18.06 34.61 12.56
N GLY A 622 -18.33 33.35 12.19
CA GLY A 622 -19.35 32.97 11.22
C GLY A 622 -18.94 33.07 9.74
N VAL A 623 -17.73 33.54 9.43
CA VAL A 623 -17.20 33.59 8.05
C VAL A 623 -16.35 32.35 7.80
N ALA A 624 -16.65 31.60 6.74
CA ALA A 624 -15.89 30.40 6.39
C ALA A 624 -14.48 30.75 5.91
N ASP A 625 -13.51 29.95 6.35
CA ASP A 625 -12.13 29.95 5.90
C ASP A 625 -11.69 28.50 5.64
N TYR A 626 -10.66 28.32 4.83
CA TYR A 626 -10.26 27.02 4.32
C TYR A 626 -8.74 26.84 4.39
N VAL A 627 -8.35 25.59 4.60
CA VAL A 627 -6.97 25.10 4.59
C VAL A 627 -6.95 23.75 3.86
N THR A 628 -5.91 23.47 3.08
CA THR A 628 -5.75 22.17 2.43
C THR A 628 -4.67 21.35 3.11
N VAL A 629 -4.94 20.08 3.39
CA VAL A 629 -3.98 19.13 3.95
C VAL A 629 -3.77 17.95 3.01
N ASP A 630 -2.53 17.47 2.89
CA ASP A 630 -2.24 16.19 2.24
C ASP A 630 -2.40 14.99 3.20
N ARG A 631 -2.27 13.78 2.65
CA ARG A 631 -2.36 12.49 3.38
C ARG A 631 -1.17 12.13 4.26
N TYR A 632 -0.13 12.95 4.31
CA TYR A 632 1.00 12.65 5.17
C TYR A 632 0.68 13.09 6.59
N LEU A 633 0.62 12.15 7.52
CA LEU A 633 0.32 12.42 8.93
C LEU A 633 1.52 12.06 9.82
N PRO A 634 1.63 12.67 11.02
CA PRO A 634 2.72 12.40 11.93
C PRO A 634 2.66 10.99 12.51
N THR A 635 3.77 10.27 12.46
CA THR A 635 3.94 8.94 13.04
C THR A 635 5.15 8.85 13.95
N ASN A 636 5.14 7.86 14.84
CA ASN A 636 6.35 7.41 15.52
C ASN A 636 7.21 6.53 14.57
N SER A 637 8.36 6.07 15.05
CA SER A 637 9.26 5.20 14.27
C SER A 637 8.64 3.87 13.82
N SER A 638 7.57 3.44 14.47
CA SER A 638 6.83 2.21 14.16
C SER A 638 5.62 2.45 13.25
N GLY A 639 5.42 3.67 12.76
CA GLY A 639 4.35 4.01 11.82
C GLY A 639 2.97 4.22 12.47
N TYR A 640 2.87 4.35 13.79
CA TYR A 640 1.59 4.64 14.46
C TYR A 640 1.40 6.13 14.70
N ALA A 641 0.15 6.58 14.77
CA ALA A 641 -0.22 7.95 15.07
C ALA A 641 0.45 8.45 16.37
N VAL A 642 0.89 9.71 16.37
CA VAL A 642 1.47 10.36 17.56
C VAL A 642 0.58 11.42 18.18
N TYR A 643 -0.32 12.01 17.39
CA TYR A 643 -1.32 12.98 17.86
C TYR A 643 -2.70 12.32 17.83
N ALA A 644 -3.75 12.96 17.32
CA ALA A 644 -5.03 12.29 17.18
C ALA A 644 -4.88 10.98 16.36
N ASP A 645 -5.41 9.89 16.92
CA ASP A 645 -5.37 8.58 16.30
C ASP A 645 -6.32 8.49 15.10
N TRP A 646 -6.15 7.44 14.31
CA TRP A 646 -6.96 7.09 13.14
C TRP A 646 -7.51 5.65 13.24
N GLY A 647 -7.82 5.19 14.45
CA GLY A 647 -8.38 3.85 14.69
C GLY A 647 -7.35 2.78 15.07
N GLY A 648 -6.13 3.16 15.47
CA GLY A 648 -5.15 2.27 16.12
C GLY A 648 -4.30 1.39 15.19
N GLY A 649 -4.48 1.49 13.87
CA GLY A 649 -3.65 0.80 12.88
C GLY A 649 -2.32 1.50 12.60
N SER A 650 -1.36 0.77 12.01
CA SER A 650 -0.15 1.39 11.43
C SER A 650 -0.53 2.27 10.24
N SER A 651 0.37 3.17 9.84
CA SER A 651 0.20 4.08 8.70
C SER A 651 -0.17 3.38 7.40
N THR A 652 0.19 2.11 7.24
CA THR A 652 -0.11 1.29 6.06
C THR A 652 -1.49 0.62 6.10
N SER A 653 -2.20 0.64 7.23
CA SER A 653 -3.49 -0.03 7.35
C SER A 653 -4.57 0.66 6.52
N THR A 654 -5.29 -0.10 5.70
CA THR A 654 -6.45 0.39 4.95
C THR A 654 -7.70 0.54 5.81
N SER A 655 -7.65 0.06 7.06
CA SER A 655 -8.72 0.20 8.04
C SER A 655 -8.62 1.46 8.88
N ASN A 656 -7.70 2.38 8.56
CA ASN A 656 -7.57 3.63 9.28
C ASN A 656 -8.67 4.61 8.87
N GLU A 657 -9.22 5.31 9.86
CA GLU A 657 -10.21 6.36 9.69
C GLU A 657 -9.58 7.73 9.96
N LEU A 658 -9.44 8.54 8.90
CA LEU A 658 -8.49 9.65 8.91
C LEU A 658 -9.07 11.00 9.35
N TRP A 659 -10.39 11.14 9.46
CA TRP A 659 -11.01 12.45 9.64
C TRP A 659 -10.52 13.19 10.88
N VAL A 660 -10.27 12.50 11.99
CA VAL A 660 -9.81 13.16 13.24
C VAL A 660 -8.41 13.73 13.05
N ALA A 661 -7.47 12.90 12.58
CA ALA A 661 -6.08 13.28 12.37
C ALA A 661 -5.93 14.37 11.30
N LEU A 662 -6.73 14.31 10.22
CA LEU A 662 -6.75 15.35 9.18
C LEU A 662 -7.38 16.66 9.69
N ALA A 663 -8.44 16.59 10.50
CA ALA A 663 -9.05 17.76 11.13
C ALA A 663 -8.05 18.45 12.08
N GLU A 664 -7.34 17.67 12.90
CA GLU A 664 -6.31 18.17 13.83
C GLU A 664 -5.14 18.80 13.08
N LYS A 665 -4.65 18.15 12.01
CA LYS A 665 -3.60 18.69 11.13
C LYS A 665 -4.01 20.02 10.51
N ALA A 666 -5.23 20.11 9.96
CA ALA A 666 -5.73 21.34 9.35
C ALA A 666 -5.88 22.46 10.39
N TYR A 667 -6.30 22.11 11.62
CA TYR A 667 -6.38 23.06 12.72
C TYR A 667 -5.00 23.57 13.14
N ALA A 668 -3.97 22.72 13.12
CA ALA A 668 -2.58 23.13 13.34
C ALA A 668 -2.06 24.10 12.26
N GLN A 669 -2.36 23.83 10.98
CA GLN A 669 -2.00 24.74 9.88
C GLN A 669 -2.73 26.09 9.99
N LEU A 670 -4.01 26.09 10.39
CA LEU A 670 -4.82 27.30 10.54
C LEU A 670 -4.24 28.29 11.57
N ALA A 671 -3.50 27.79 12.56
CA ALA A 671 -2.82 28.60 13.57
C ALA A 671 -1.97 29.71 12.92
N GLU A 672 -1.32 29.36 11.81
CA GLU A 672 -0.41 30.24 11.10
C GLU A 672 -1.11 31.38 10.38
N SER A 673 -2.41 31.25 10.10
CA SER A 673 -3.24 32.34 9.56
C SER A 673 -3.63 33.37 10.63
N GLY A 674 -3.15 33.21 11.88
CA GLY A 674 -3.36 34.18 12.98
C GLY A 674 -4.59 33.90 13.83
N TRP A 675 -5.10 32.67 13.78
CA TRP A 675 -6.20 32.22 14.61
C TRP A 675 -5.68 31.98 16.03
N SER A 676 -5.83 32.99 16.88
CA SER A 676 -5.39 32.94 18.27
C SER A 676 -6.21 31.93 19.06
N ARG A 677 -5.50 31.12 19.87
CA ARG A 677 -6.09 30.27 20.90
C ARG A 677 -5.83 30.91 22.25
N THR A 678 -6.74 30.70 23.19
CA THR A 678 -6.74 31.41 24.48
C THR A 678 -5.45 31.22 25.29
N TYR A 679 -4.75 30.09 25.13
CA TYR A 679 -3.55 29.76 25.92
C TYR A 679 -2.27 29.53 25.09
N SER A 680 -2.38 29.28 23.78
CA SER A 680 -1.20 29.21 22.91
C SER A 680 -0.78 30.62 22.48
N GLY A 681 0.48 30.97 22.78
CA GLY A 681 1.11 32.20 22.32
C GLY A 681 1.76 32.09 20.93
N THR A 682 1.75 30.90 20.31
CA THR A 682 2.42 30.65 19.03
C THR A 682 1.40 30.62 17.89
N GLN A 683 1.71 31.37 16.84
CA GLN A 683 0.89 31.46 15.61
C GLN A 683 1.68 30.86 14.44
N ASN A 684 2.35 29.73 14.68
CA ASN A 684 3.19 29.05 13.69
C ASN A 684 2.43 27.84 13.14
N ASN A 685 2.84 27.35 11.97
CA ASN A 685 2.36 26.09 11.41
C ASN A 685 2.92 24.91 12.23
N SER A 686 2.28 24.54 13.34
CA SER A 686 2.80 23.50 14.26
C SER A 686 1.71 22.87 15.12
N TYR A 687 1.87 21.59 15.46
CA TYR A 687 1.04 20.93 16.49
C TYR A 687 1.21 21.56 17.88
N ALA A 688 2.39 22.10 18.21
CA ALA A 688 2.57 22.85 19.45
C ALA A 688 1.68 24.11 19.51
N ALA A 689 1.29 24.66 18.36
CA ALA A 689 0.47 25.85 18.29
C ALA A 689 -0.99 25.60 18.68
N ILE A 690 -1.43 24.34 18.76
CA ILE A 690 -2.81 23.97 19.13
C ILE A 690 -2.96 23.57 20.61
N GLU A 691 -1.89 23.62 21.39
CA GLU A 691 -1.93 23.30 22.82
C GLU A 691 -2.69 24.35 23.63
N GLY A 692 -3.68 23.90 24.43
CA GLY A 692 -4.44 24.74 25.34
C GLY A 692 -5.48 25.63 24.66
N GLY A 693 -6.74 25.44 25.04
CA GLY A 693 -7.87 26.19 24.50
C GLY A 693 -9.17 25.89 25.22
N TRP A 694 -10.27 26.40 24.69
CA TRP A 694 -11.62 26.20 25.23
C TRP A 694 -12.56 25.67 24.15
N MET A 695 -13.51 24.83 24.56
CA MET A 695 -14.42 24.10 23.68
C MET A 695 -15.41 25.03 22.98
N ASP A 696 -15.86 26.11 23.63
CA ASP A 696 -16.75 27.12 23.05
C ASP A 696 -16.18 27.78 21.79
N VAL A 697 -14.86 28.04 21.78
CA VAL A 697 -14.15 28.51 20.59
C VAL A 697 -14.22 27.47 19.47
N VAL A 698 -13.99 26.20 19.78
CA VAL A 698 -14.00 25.10 18.80
C VAL A 698 -15.40 24.85 18.25
N ILE A 699 -16.44 24.95 19.08
CA ILE A 699 -17.85 24.90 18.64
C ILE A 699 -18.06 25.95 17.54
N GLY A 700 -17.67 27.19 17.81
CA GLY A 700 -17.77 28.28 16.82
C GLY A 700 -16.95 28.03 15.57
N GLN A 701 -15.72 27.54 15.72
CA GLN A 701 -14.79 27.37 14.60
C GLN A 701 -15.14 26.18 13.69
N VAL A 702 -15.68 25.10 14.23
CA VAL A 702 -16.06 23.93 13.44
C VAL A 702 -17.46 24.11 12.85
N THR A 703 -18.40 24.61 13.66
CA THR A 703 -19.83 24.60 13.30
C THR A 703 -20.38 25.94 12.83
N GLY A 704 -19.74 27.06 13.20
CA GLY A 704 -20.27 28.40 12.95
C GLY A 704 -21.38 28.81 13.93
N LEU A 705 -21.79 27.91 14.82
CA LEU A 705 -22.75 28.20 15.87
C LEU A 705 -22.11 29.06 16.98
N SER A 706 -22.92 29.92 17.59
CA SER A 706 -22.52 30.54 18.85
C SER A 706 -22.54 29.51 19.98
N ALA A 707 -21.71 29.70 20.99
CA ALA A 707 -21.65 28.83 22.16
C ALA A 707 -21.91 29.62 23.44
N THR A 708 -22.43 28.94 24.45
CA THR A 708 -22.54 29.46 25.82
C THR A 708 -21.54 28.75 26.71
N SER A 709 -20.86 29.51 27.57
CA SER A 709 -19.91 29.02 28.57
C SER A 709 -20.35 29.45 29.96
N GLN A 710 -20.52 28.51 30.87
CA GLN A 710 -21.05 28.79 32.20
C GLN A 710 -20.42 27.90 33.27
N SER A 711 -20.04 28.50 34.40
CA SER A 711 -19.69 27.71 35.60
C SER A 711 -20.90 26.94 36.09
N VAL A 712 -20.70 25.68 36.43
CA VAL A 712 -21.75 24.81 36.96
C VAL A 712 -22.39 25.37 38.24
N SER A 713 -21.67 26.21 39.00
CA SER A 713 -22.20 26.91 40.18
C SER A 713 -23.33 27.90 39.87
N ASN A 714 -23.40 28.38 38.62
CA ASN A 714 -24.42 29.32 38.16
C ASN A 714 -25.58 28.63 37.43
N MET A 715 -25.57 27.29 37.29
CA MET A 715 -26.65 26.54 36.66
C MET A 715 -27.31 25.59 37.67
N THR A 716 -28.49 25.07 37.32
CA THR A 716 -29.20 24.05 38.09
C THR A 716 -28.95 22.66 37.53
N GLN A 717 -29.09 21.63 38.37
CA GLN A 717 -28.97 20.24 37.92
C GLN A 717 -29.94 19.92 36.79
N THR A 718 -31.18 20.40 36.89
CA THR A 718 -32.20 20.22 35.84
C THR A 718 -31.79 20.86 34.52
N GLN A 719 -31.15 22.03 34.52
CA GLN A 719 -30.65 22.64 33.28
C GLN A 719 -29.59 21.75 32.62
N LEU A 720 -28.64 21.19 33.38
CA LEU A 720 -27.63 20.30 32.81
C LEU A 720 -28.27 19.00 32.29
N ILE A 721 -29.21 18.41 33.01
CA ILE A 721 -29.96 17.24 32.53
C ILE A 721 -30.69 17.57 31.23
N ASN A 722 -31.31 18.75 31.11
CA ASN A 722 -31.98 19.16 29.88
C ASN A 722 -31.00 19.32 28.71
N LEU A 723 -29.80 19.87 28.95
CA LEU A 723 -28.74 19.98 27.93
C LEU A 723 -28.25 18.60 27.47
N VAL A 724 -28.06 17.66 28.40
CA VAL A 724 -27.64 16.28 28.08
C VAL A 724 -28.69 15.56 27.21
N ASN A 725 -29.97 15.87 27.42
CA ASN A 725 -31.07 15.32 26.63
C ASN A 725 -31.44 16.22 25.43
N SER A 726 -30.60 17.19 25.10
CA SER A 726 -30.75 18.04 23.93
C SER A 726 -29.78 17.57 22.85
N ASN A 727 -30.10 17.85 21.58
CA ASN A 727 -29.17 17.61 20.47
C ASN A 727 -28.16 18.77 20.32
N GLN A 728 -27.72 19.37 21.45
CA GLN A 728 -26.72 20.45 21.48
C GLN A 728 -25.35 19.83 21.76
N ILE A 729 -24.32 20.39 21.14
CA ILE A 729 -22.92 20.02 21.42
C ILE A 729 -22.67 20.41 22.88
N LEU A 730 -22.16 19.49 23.71
CA LEU A 730 -22.07 19.66 25.16
C LEU A 730 -20.74 19.10 25.70
N THR A 731 -19.98 19.97 26.34
CA THR A 731 -18.65 19.66 26.89
C THR A 731 -18.49 20.22 28.31
N ALA A 732 -17.53 19.68 29.05
CA ALA A 732 -17.12 20.15 30.37
C ALA A 732 -15.61 20.31 30.46
N GLY A 733 -15.15 21.45 30.99
CA GLY A 733 -13.75 21.72 31.28
C GLY A 733 -13.50 21.82 32.79
N PHE A 734 -12.35 21.31 33.24
CA PHE A 734 -12.00 21.21 34.66
C PHE A 734 -10.65 21.86 34.96
N VAL A 735 -10.59 23.19 35.11
CA VAL A 735 -9.32 23.92 35.31
C VAL A 735 -9.02 24.28 36.78
N TYR A 736 -9.97 24.05 37.69
CA TYR A 736 -9.88 24.45 39.11
C TYR A 736 -9.90 23.27 40.09
N GLY A 737 -9.85 22.03 39.60
CA GLY A 737 -9.88 20.83 40.43
C GLY A 737 -9.96 19.53 39.62
N GLY A 738 -9.28 18.50 40.12
CA GLY A 738 -9.37 17.12 39.63
C GLY A 738 -9.73 16.16 40.76
N GLY A 739 -10.30 15.00 40.43
CA GLY A 739 -10.80 14.03 41.40
C GLY A 739 -11.99 13.23 40.86
N TYR A 740 -12.38 12.15 41.54
CA TYR A 740 -13.50 11.29 41.13
C TYR A 740 -13.37 10.70 39.71
N GLY A 741 -12.14 10.47 39.25
CA GLY A 741 -11.85 10.01 37.88
C GLY A 741 -11.63 11.13 36.86
N VAL A 742 -11.86 12.40 37.23
CA VAL A 742 -11.66 13.58 36.38
C VAL A 742 -10.23 14.12 36.51
N VAL A 743 -9.61 14.43 35.38
CA VAL A 743 -8.27 15.02 35.25
C VAL A 743 -8.36 16.55 35.32
N ASN A 744 -7.46 17.17 36.08
CA ASN A 744 -7.37 18.63 36.16
C ASN A 744 -6.70 19.23 34.90
N GLY A 745 -7.14 20.41 34.49
CA GLY A 745 -6.70 21.07 33.25
C GLY A 745 -7.20 20.39 31.98
N HIS A 746 -8.29 19.60 32.05
CA HIS A 746 -8.70 18.72 30.95
C HIS A 746 -10.15 18.96 30.52
N ALA A 747 -10.44 18.67 29.24
CA ALA A 747 -11.76 18.77 28.62
C ALA A 747 -12.40 17.39 28.43
N TYR A 748 -13.72 17.34 28.57
CA TYR A 748 -14.53 16.12 28.44
C TYR A 748 -15.78 16.41 27.62
N THR A 749 -16.30 15.39 26.93
CA THR A 749 -17.66 15.40 26.38
C THR A 749 -18.64 14.88 27.43
N ILE A 750 -19.81 15.51 27.59
CA ILE A 750 -20.86 14.95 28.46
C ILE A 750 -21.83 14.18 27.57
N THR A 751 -21.90 12.86 27.73
CA THR A 751 -22.63 12.01 26.76
C THR A 751 -23.98 11.50 27.29
N SER A 752 -24.16 11.40 28.61
CA SER A 752 -25.41 10.89 29.18
C SER A 752 -25.60 11.26 30.65
N TYR A 753 -26.83 11.10 31.13
CA TYR A 753 -27.21 11.22 32.54
C TYR A 753 -27.93 9.94 33.00
N ASN A 754 -27.39 9.29 34.02
CA ASN A 754 -27.99 8.12 34.63
C ASN A 754 -28.85 8.53 35.83
N SER A 755 -30.17 8.45 35.67
CA SER A 755 -31.13 8.84 36.71
C SER A 755 -31.15 7.90 37.93
N SER A 756 -30.67 6.67 37.79
CA SER A 756 -30.64 5.68 38.89
C SER A 756 -29.48 5.95 39.86
N THR A 757 -28.34 6.37 39.33
CA THR A 757 -27.14 6.71 40.12
C THR A 757 -27.01 8.21 40.38
N GLY A 758 -27.73 9.05 39.64
CA GLY A 758 -27.64 10.51 39.71
C GLY A 758 -26.33 11.07 39.14
N THR A 759 -25.72 10.36 38.19
CA THR A 759 -24.41 10.70 37.63
C THR A 759 -24.49 11.14 36.17
N PHE A 760 -23.64 12.09 35.80
CA PHE A 760 -23.35 12.49 34.43
C PHE A 760 -22.12 11.73 33.94
N HIS A 761 -22.21 11.15 32.75
CA HIS A 761 -21.09 10.45 32.13
C HIS A 761 -20.21 11.43 31.34
N LEU A 762 -18.92 11.44 31.66
CA LEU A 762 -17.90 12.27 31.04
C LEU A 762 -16.97 11.39 30.20
N ARG A 763 -17.10 11.48 28.88
CA ARG A 763 -16.19 10.83 27.94
C ARG A 763 -14.88 11.61 27.90
N ASN A 764 -13.81 10.97 28.33
CA ASN A 764 -12.45 11.46 28.21
C ASN A 764 -11.97 11.32 26.75
N PRO A 765 -11.48 12.39 26.09
CA PRO A 765 -10.98 12.31 24.72
C PRO A 765 -9.74 11.41 24.53
N TRP A 766 -9.11 10.94 25.61
CA TRP A 766 -8.08 9.90 25.54
C TRP A 766 -8.65 8.52 25.14
N GLY A 767 -9.97 8.38 25.05
CA GLY A 767 -10.66 7.12 24.76
C GLY A 767 -10.68 6.13 25.93
N ILE A 768 -10.02 6.47 27.04
CA ILE A 768 -9.95 5.70 28.29
C ILE A 768 -10.09 6.62 29.49
N TYR A 769 -10.27 6.05 30.69
CA TYR A 769 -10.43 6.80 31.93
C TYR A 769 -11.59 7.82 31.89
N HIS A 770 -12.75 7.36 31.41
CA HIS A 770 -14.02 8.09 31.54
C HIS A 770 -14.42 8.23 33.01
N ALA A 771 -15.29 9.19 33.31
CA ALA A 771 -15.73 9.46 34.68
C ALA A 771 -17.25 9.59 34.77
N ASP A 772 -17.83 9.01 35.82
CA ASP A 772 -19.22 9.22 36.20
C ASP A 772 -19.27 10.09 37.44
N VAL A 773 -19.82 11.30 37.31
CA VAL A 773 -19.82 12.30 38.39
C VAL A 773 -21.22 12.77 38.73
N THR A 774 -21.51 12.86 40.03
CA THR A 774 -22.75 13.45 40.54
C THR A 774 -22.75 14.98 40.40
N TRP A 775 -23.93 15.58 40.50
CA TRP A 775 -24.09 17.04 40.52
C TRP A 775 -23.23 17.74 41.58
N SER A 776 -23.16 17.18 42.81
CA SER A 776 -22.35 17.75 43.89
C SER A 776 -20.85 17.66 43.62
N GLN A 777 -20.41 16.62 42.90
CA GLN A 777 -19.02 16.47 42.47
C GLN A 777 -18.67 17.45 41.34
N LEU A 778 -19.57 17.68 40.38
CA LEU A 778 -19.37 18.73 39.37
C LEU A 778 -19.21 20.11 40.03
N LEU A 779 -20.05 20.43 41.02
CA LEU A 779 -19.94 21.66 41.81
C LEU A 779 -18.61 21.76 42.57
N SER A 780 -18.16 20.68 43.22
CA SER A 780 -16.91 20.70 43.98
C SER A 780 -15.67 20.83 43.09
N LEU A 781 -15.72 20.27 41.87
CA LEU A 781 -14.70 20.41 40.86
C LEU A 781 -14.76 21.74 40.10
N SER A 782 -15.77 22.58 40.38
CA SER A 782 -15.97 23.88 39.71
C SER A 782 -15.99 23.77 38.18
N ALA A 783 -16.70 22.75 37.66
CA ALA A 783 -16.77 22.48 36.22
C ALA A 783 -17.26 23.72 35.44
N ILE A 784 -16.67 23.94 34.26
CA ILE A 784 -17.14 24.90 33.27
C ILE A 784 -17.88 24.11 32.18
N ILE A 785 -19.18 24.32 32.08
CA ILE A 785 -20.03 23.65 31.09
C ILE A 785 -20.14 24.55 29.86
N GLN A 786 -19.88 23.99 28.69
CA GLN A 786 -19.95 24.73 27.43
C GLN A 786 -20.84 23.98 26.43
N TRP A 787 -21.73 24.70 25.77
CA TRP A 787 -22.64 24.11 24.80
C TRP A 787 -22.96 25.00 23.61
N SER A 788 -23.28 24.40 22.47
CA SER A 788 -23.73 25.14 21.28
C SER A 788 -25.11 25.73 21.50
N ASN A 789 -25.34 26.98 21.11
CA ASN A 789 -26.69 27.54 21.05
C ASN A 789 -27.49 26.88 19.91
N THR A 790 -28.82 26.88 20.04
CA THR A 790 -29.75 26.26 19.10
C THR A 790 -29.87 27.00 17.79
#